data_AF-A0A2T6DL26-F1
#
_entry.id   AF-A0A2T6DL26-F1
#
_cell.length_a   1.000
_cell.length_b   1.000
_cell.length_c   1.000
_cell.angle_alpha   90.00
_cell.angle_beta   90.00
_cell.angle_gamma   90.00
#
_symmetry.space_group_name_H-M   'P 1'
#
loop_
_entity.id
_entity.type
_entity.pdbx_description
1 polymer ?
#
loop_
_entity_poly.entity_id
_entity_poly.type
_entity_poly.pdbx_seq_one_letter_code
_entity_poly.pdbx_strand_id
1 'polypeptide(L)'
;MEQYLKETLAADQLPANWAWVSQKDGRAPEGGAPWLVDAIPSSSTEEALGKITGWSMELLRCQSAPLALYGSISTAARTAQISTPVLVCDVSEAHSFLVSVSGQGVVGFASAAVGFDALAEATQGALGLKFRGSAARLLFNESYDFADSAAKIVEPLAVGIRLALPNLGSAPTHFVCAGVLARQAWITQALAGALNLKPLAIDGSAWASAHGISLSSKITEVHPSWLGVLGAVAAYDPKNPGAALPWNPILTNTPVAAAPVIPAIIQEPAPAPKPTPPPAVVITPPQKPAEPAPAPKQEAPKPAAKAPEPAPAPKPAVVITPPPKPVEPPKPVVLPPKTPPPAKPVEQKPAAKAPEKPASAAAKPGAKQEPAKPAAPSAASKPTLAPAPAPAAKPPSTAPFPAKKKSPMPMVIGLIIVLIVGAGGFWMYSENKAAKEEQAKRQRELEQRAAAEASARRDAEEKARKEAEARKKAEQEAAERAVLAEKERIRAEEETRVKTAQELLNARGSLTINTDPMGATVVVGELAPRPSPLSMKDLRLGRYSVTISFPGYDTETREIEIKANETTDLGTIKLHRQVGGVDITSDPAGLDYELKPAGALFVNPADIRTGKTPATLSDVPVGAYQLTISRPNWPNYVGNISVERNGTAKAHGTFVGATVVINSNPQGGTVMRDQVQLGTTPLTLNDLQPGDMTFTITMRGLEPATVSGRAEAGKTLTLNGTLLDIDKVMRLSDLDERPVPIQQVEPDLSSSARAEGGSATIEFVVGKDGLPTELRVVNASNPALGRACMAAAAKWKFRPGYVRGKAVRTRMILPFRMAPQN
;
A
#
# COMPACT_ATOMS: atom_id res chain seq x y z
N MET A 1 -21.88 -21.95 -21.96
CA MET A 1 -20.76 -21.09 -21.54
C MET A 1 -20.59 -21.12 -20.03
N GLU A 2 -21.54 -20.63 -19.23
CA GLU A 2 -21.46 -20.67 -17.75
C GLU A 2 -21.14 -22.08 -17.20
N GLN A 3 -21.84 -23.12 -17.66
CA GLN A 3 -21.55 -24.52 -17.32
C GLN A 3 -20.11 -24.92 -17.64
N TYR A 4 -19.60 -24.57 -18.83
CA TYR A 4 -18.21 -24.83 -19.24
C TYR A 4 -17.20 -24.10 -18.34
N LEU A 5 -17.50 -22.87 -17.88
CA LEU A 5 -16.65 -22.14 -16.93
C LEU A 5 -16.64 -22.81 -15.56
N LYS A 6 -17.79 -23.28 -15.06
CA LYS A 6 -17.90 -24.07 -13.81
C LYS A 6 -17.09 -25.37 -13.90
N GLU A 7 -17.32 -26.15 -14.96
CA GLU A 7 -16.65 -27.44 -15.21
C GLU A 7 -15.13 -27.30 -15.46
N THR A 8 -14.68 -26.23 -16.15
CA THR A 8 -13.27 -26.07 -16.55
C THR A 8 -12.42 -25.33 -15.51
N LEU A 9 -13.02 -24.39 -14.75
CA LEU A 9 -12.30 -23.57 -13.76
C LEU A 9 -12.56 -24.02 -12.31
N ALA A 10 -13.30 -25.12 -12.10
CA ALA A 10 -13.75 -25.60 -10.79
C ALA A 10 -14.47 -24.50 -9.97
N ALA A 11 -15.23 -23.64 -10.66
CA ALA A 11 -15.72 -22.37 -10.11
C ALA A 11 -16.95 -22.50 -9.19
N ASP A 12 -17.35 -23.70 -8.80
CA ASP A 12 -18.56 -23.98 -8.00
C ASP A 12 -18.56 -23.33 -6.60
N GLN A 13 -17.41 -22.84 -6.12
CA GLN A 13 -17.27 -22.13 -4.84
C GLN A 13 -16.77 -20.69 -4.94
N LEU A 14 -16.67 -20.13 -6.15
CA LEU A 14 -16.32 -18.73 -6.35
C LEU A 14 -17.57 -17.92 -6.73
N PRO A 15 -18.17 -17.14 -5.80
CA PRO A 15 -19.19 -16.15 -6.15
C PRO A 15 -18.54 -15.04 -6.96
N ALA A 16 -18.58 -15.20 -8.28
CA ALA A 16 -17.99 -14.30 -9.26
C ALA A 16 -18.99 -13.98 -10.38
N ASN A 17 -18.89 -12.76 -10.88
CA ASN A 17 -19.65 -12.23 -12.01
C ASN A 17 -18.75 -12.21 -13.24
N TRP A 18 -19.28 -12.57 -14.41
CA TRP A 18 -18.49 -12.91 -15.60
C TRP A 18 -18.92 -12.08 -16.81
N ALA A 19 -18.03 -11.25 -17.33
CA ALA A 19 -18.22 -10.55 -18.60
C ALA A 19 -17.51 -11.31 -19.74
N TRP A 20 -18.05 -11.24 -20.96
CA TRP A 20 -17.37 -11.78 -22.14
C TRP A 20 -17.62 -10.94 -23.39
N VAL A 21 -16.65 -10.97 -24.31
CA VAL A 21 -16.69 -10.23 -25.58
C VAL A 21 -16.00 -10.99 -26.71
N SER A 22 -16.33 -10.63 -27.94
CA SER A 22 -15.55 -10.91 -29.14
C SER A 22 -14.09 -10.49 -28.94
N GLN A 23 -13.15 -11.45 -29.12
CA GLN A 23 -11.71 -11.20 -29.03
C GLN A 23 -11.22 -10.16 -30.06
N LYS A 24 -11.96 -10.00 -31.17
CA LYS A 24 -11.63 -9.18 -32.33
C LYS A 24 -11.80 -7.67 -32.09
N ASP A 25 -12.81 -7.28 -31.33
CA ASP A 25 -13.29 -5.88 -31.28
C ASP A 25 -14.07 -5.51 -30.00
N GLY A 26 -14.17 -6.40 -29.00
CA GLY A 26 -14.84 -6.10 -27.73
C GLY A 26 -16.37 -6.03 -27.81
N ARG A 27 -16.97 -6.47 -28.93
CA ARG A 27 -18.43 -6.51 -29.13
C ARG A 27 -19.03 -7.83 -28.66
N ALA A 28 -20.33 -8.03 -28.86
CA ALA A 28 -20.95 -9.35 -28.68
C ALA A 28 -20.29 -10.39 -29.62
N PRO A 29 -20.02 -11.64 -29.18
CA PRO A 29 -19.47 -12.67 -30.06
C PRO A 29 -20.47 -13.12 -31.13
N GLU A 30 -20.02 -13.19 -32.38
CA GLU A 30 -20.79 -13.73 -33.51
C GLU A 30 -20.21 -15.08 -33.97
N GLY A 31 -21.05 -15.98 -34.48
CA GLY A 31 -20.64 -17.08 -35.38
C GLY A 31 -19.56 -18.04 -34.88
N GLY A 32 -19.44 -18.28 -33.57
CA GLY A 32 -18.40 -19.16 -33.01
C GLY A 32 -17.00 -18.54 -32.98
N ALA A 33 -16.88 -17.23 -33.16
CA ALA A 33 -15.61 -16.52 -33.04
C ALA A 33 -14.97 -16.66 -31.64
N PRO A 34 -13.63 -16.60 -31.54
CA PRO A 34 -12.93 -16.56 -30.26
C PRO A 34 -13.40 -15.40 -29.37
N TRP A 35 -13.47 -15.68 -28.06
CA TRP A 35 -13.99 -14.75 -27.06
C TRP A 35 -13.00 -14.59 -25.90
N LEU A 36 -13.08 -13.42 -25.25
CA LEU A 36 -12.40 -13.11 -24.01
C LEU A 36 -13.41 -13.18 -22.86
N VAL A 37 -12.95 -13.58 -21.68
CA VAL A 37 -13.69 -13.50 -20.42
C VAL A 37 -12.94 -12.62 -19.43
N ASP A 38 -13.70 -11.87 -18.64
CA ASP A 38 -13.26 -11.14 -17.46
C ASP A 38 -14.15 -11.56 -16.27
N ALA A 39 -13.58 -11.64 -15.07
CA ALA A 39 -14.20 -12.26 -13.91
C ALA A 39 -13.87 -11.49 -12.63
N ILE A 40 -14.91 -11.06 -11.91
CA ILE A 40 -14.81 -10.24 -10.70
C ILE A 40 -15.63 -10.86 -9.56
N PRO A 41 -15.17 -10.84 -8.28
CA PRO A 41 -15.99 -11.30 -7.17
C PRO A 41 -17.35 -10.58 -7.10
N SER A 42 -18.42 -11.32 -6.78
CA SER A 42 -19.77 -10.77 -6.71
C SER A 42 -19.89 -9.68 -5.63
N SER A 43 -19.21 -9.86 -4.49
CA SER A 43 -19.11 -8.87 -3.42
C SER A 43 -18.53 -7.52 -3.86
N SER A 44 -17.47 -7.52 -4.69
CA SER A 44 -16.92 -6.29 -5.27
C SER A 44 -17.89 -5.59 -6.22
N THR A 45 -18.78 -6.36 -6.86
CA THR A 45 -19.84 -5.80 -7.72
C THR A 45 -20.99 -5.24 -6.88
N GLU A 46 -21.42 -5.95 -5.84
CA GLU A 46 -22.45 -5.51 -4.88
C GLU A 46 -22.03 -4.21 -4.18
N GLU A 47 -20.77 -4.10 -3.76
CA GLU A 47 -20.20 -2.88 -3.20
C GLU A 47 -20.22 -1.70 -4.20
N ALA A 48 -19.86 -1.94 -5.46
CA ALA A 48 -19.90 -0.93 -6.51
C ALA A 48 -21.34 -0.47 -6.82
N LEU A 49 -22.29 -1.40 -6.90
CA LEU A 49 -23.71 -1.11 -7.10
C LEU A 49 -24.31 -0.34 -5.92
N GLY A 50 -23.98 -0.70 -4.68
CA GLY A 50 -24.41 0.00 -3.47
C GLY A 50 -23.90 1.44 -3.38
N LYS A 51 -22.73 1.75 -3.97
CA LYS A 51 -22.24 3.13 -4.10
C LYS A 51 -23.03 3.92 -5.16
N ILE A 52 -23.34 3.30 -6.31
CA ILE A 52 -24.09 3.94 -7.41
C ILE A 52 -25.53 4.29 -6.98
N THR A 53 -26.23 3.39 -6.28
CA THR A 53 -27.57 3.68 -5.77
C THR A 53 -27.56 4.81 -4.73
N GLY A 54 -26.51 4.88 -3.90
CA GLY A 54 -26.26 5.99 -2.97
C GLY A 54 -25.98 7.34 -3.64
N TRP A 55 -25.72 7.39 -4.95
CA TRP A 55 -25.52 8.63 -5.71
C TRP A 55 -26.79 9.13 -6.43
N SER A 56 -27.95 8.51 -6.17
CA SER A 56 -29.22 8.80 -6.87
C SER A 56 -29.12 8.66 -8.39
N MET A 57 -28.29 7.72 -8.87
CA MET A 57 -28.14 7.38 -10.29
C MET A 57 -28.83 6.05 -10.61
N GLU A 58 -29.57 6.01 -11.71
CA GLU A 58 -30.17 4.77 -12.23
C GLU A 58 -29.17 3.99 -13.08
N LEU A 59 -29.08 2.67 -12.86
CA LEU A 59 -28.17 1.79 -13.59
C LEU A 59 -28.78 1.38 -14.94
N LEU A 60 -28.43 2.10 -16.01
CA LEU A 60 -28.85 1.75 -17.37
C LEU A 60 -28.13 0.50 -17.91
N ARG A 61 -26.81 0.38 -17.67
CA ARG A 61 -25.96 -0.73 -18.10
C ARG A 61 -24.65 -0.70 -17.32
N CYS A 62 -24.00 -1.85 -17.14
CA CYS A 62 -22.59 -1.93 -16.75
C CYS A 62 -21.86 -2.94 -17.66
N GLN A 63 -20.54 -2.86 -17.72
CA GLN A 63 -19.67 -3.66 -18.63
C GLN A 63 -18.25 -3.72 -18.03
N SER A 64 -17.46 -4.73 -18.44
CA SER A 64 -16.01 -4.75 -18.15
C SER A 64 -15.29 -3.62 -18.88
N ALA A 65 -14.65 -2.72 -18.11
CA ALA A 65 -13.86 -1.64 -18.67
C ALA A 65 -12.57 -2.13 -19.38
N PRO A 66 -11.81 -3.11 -18.85
CA PRO A 66 -10.69 -3.71 -19.58
C PRO A 66 -11.09 -4.30 -20.94
N LEU A 67 -12.16 -5.12 -20.99
CA LEU A 67 -12.61 -5.73 -22.25
C LEU A 67 -13.05 -4.68 -23.30
N ALA A 68 -13.76 -3.63 -22.86
CA ALA A 68 -14.13 -2.51 -23.72
C ALA A 68 -12.91 -1.73 -24.23
N LEU A 69 -11.88 -1.54 -23.39
CA LEU A 69 -10.62 -0.91 -23.78
C LEU A 69 -9.86 -1.74 -24.82
N TYR A 70 -9.72 -3.05 -24.62
CA TYR A 70 -9.00 -3.92 -25.56
C TYR A 70 -9.67 -3.95 -26.95
N GLY A 71 -11.01 -4.02 -27.00
CA GLY A 71 -11.77 -3.94 -28.26
C GLY A 71 -11.62 -2.60 -28.98
N SER A 72 -11.59 -1.51 -28.21
CA SER A 72 -11.38 -0.15 -28.73
C SER A 72 -9.97 0.04 -29.29
N ILE A 73 -8.95 -0.48 -28.59
CA ILE A 73 -7.54 -0.45 -29.02
C ILE A 73 -7.33 -1.32 -30.26
N SER A 74 -7.93 -2.52 -30.35
CA SER A 74 -7.91 -3.33 -31.58
C SER A 74 -8.48 -2.54 -32.77
N THR A 75 -9.64 -1.91 -32.58
CA THR A 75 -10.31 -1.16 -33.64
C THR A 75 -9.53 0.11 -34.01
N ALA A 76 -8.92 0.79 -33.03
CA ALA A 76 -8.02 1.92 -33.29
C ALA A 76 -6.76 1.51 -34.05
N ALA A 77 -6.09 0.43 -33.64
CA ALA A 77 -4.91 -0.12 -34.31
C ALA A 77 -5.23 -0.53 -35.76
N ARG A 78 -6.42 -1.09 -36.02
CA ARG A 78 -6.92 -1.40 -37.36
C ARG A 78 -7.06 -0.14 -38.22
N THR A 79 -7.72 0.91 -37.71
CA THR A 79 -7.90 2.19 -38.41
C THR A 79 -6.57 2.90 -38.67
N ALA A 80 -5.65 2.87 -37.70
CA ALA A 80 -4.29 3.41 -37.82
C ALA A 80 -3.30 2.50 -38.59
N GLN A 81 -3.80 1.39 -39.17
CA GLN A 81 -3.02 0.43 -39.97
C GLN A 81 -1.79 -0.17 -39.25
N ILE A 82 -1.84 -0.26 -37.91
CA ILE A 82 -0.74 -0.80 -37.10
C ILE A 82 -0.71 -2.32 -37.24
N SER A 83 0.28 -2.81 -37.99
CA SER A 83 0.46 -4.23 -38.34
C SER A 83 1.10 -5.10 -37.24
N THR A 84 1.50 -4.50 -36.12
CA THR A 84 2.18 -5.17 -34.99
C THR A 84 1.43 -4.91 -33.68
N PRO A 85 1.59 -5.76 -32.65
CA PRO A 85 0.79 -5.63 -31.44
C PRO A 85 1.11 -4.37 -30.61
N VAL A 86 0.06 -3.85 -29.99
CA VAL A 86 0.10 -2.89 -28.87
C VAL A 86 0.17 -3.69 -27.59
N LEU A 87 1.11 -3.36 -26.69
CA LEU A 87 1.06 -3.78 -25.30
C LEU A 87 0.15 -2.86 -24.50
N VAL A 88 -0.94 -3.39 -23.98
CA VAL A 88 -1.75 -2.74 -22.94
C VAL A 88 -1.30 -3.29 -21.60
N CYS A 89 -0.85 -2.41 -20.69
CA CYS A 89 -0.43 -2.75 -19.34
C CYS A 89 -1.43 -2.17 -18.35
N ASP A 90 -2.33 -3.00 -17.83
CA ASP A 90 -3.27 -2.62 -16.78
C ASP A 90 -2.57 -2.71 -15.42
N VAL A 91 -2.25 -1.56 -14.83
CA VAL A 91 -1.51 -1.46 -13.57
C VAL A 91 -2.50 -1.50 -12.41
N SER A 92 -2.47 -2.61 -11.68
CA SER A 92 -3.14 -2.80 -10.39
C SER A 92 -2.17 -2.51 -9.23
N GLU A 93 -2.57 -2.77 -7.98
CA GLU A 93 -1.78 -2.42 -6.79
C GLU A 93 -0.44 -3.19 -6.71
N ALA A 94 -0.47 -4.50 -6.48
CA ALA A 94 0.72 -5.35 -6.38
C ALA A 94 1.13 -6.03 -7.70
N HIS A 95 0.25 -6.06 -8.70
CA HIS A 95 0.41 -6.78 -9.97
C HIS A 95 0.05 -5.89 -11.17
N SER A 96 0.46 -6.32 -12.37
CA SER A 96 0.06 -5.69 -13.63
C SER A 96 -0.31 -6.76 -14.66
N PHE A 97 -1.43 -6.55 -15.35
CA PHE A 97 -1.89 -7.44 -16.42
C PHE A 97 -1.41 -6.92 -17.77
N LEU A 98 -0.88 -7.82 -18.60
CA LEU A 98 -0.25 -7.52 -19.87
C LEU A 98 -1.07 -8.14 -20.99
N VAL A 99 -1.61 -7.32 -21.88
CA VAL A 99 -2.45 -7.76 -22.99
C VAL A 99 -1.87 -7.29 -24.31
N SER A 100 -1.57 -8.23 -25.19
CA SER A 100 -1.07 -7.97 -26.53
C SER A 100 -2.27 -7.81 -27.48
N VAL A 101 -2.45 -6.62 -28.06
CA VAL A 101 -3.63 -6.24 -28.86
C VAL A 101 -3.22 -5.87 -30.28
N SER A 102 -3.75 -6.57 -31.26
CA SER A 102 -3.54 -6.31 -32.69
C SER A 102 -4.77 -5.68 -33.34
N GLY A 103 -4.66 -5.19 -34.59
CA GLY A 103 -5.81 -4.80 -35.40
C GLY A 103 -6.82 -5.93 -35.69
N GLN A 104 -6.51 -7.19 -35.37
CA GLN A 104 -7.41 -8.34 -35.49
C GLN A 104 -8.02 -8.78 -34.15
N GLY A 105 -7.70 -8.09 -33.05
CA GLY A 105 -8.11 -8.46 -31.70
C GLY A 105 -6.94 -8.67 -30.73
N VAL A 106 -7.26 -9.06 -29.50
CA VAL A 106 -6.26 -9.56 -28.53
C VAL A 106 -5.58 -10.81 -29.09
N VAL A 107 -4.27 -10.94 -28.91
CA VAL A 107 -3.43 -12.04 -29.43
C VAL A 107 -2.51 -12.68 -28.38
N GLY A 108 -2.47 -12.17 -27.15
CA GLY A 108 -1.69 -12.75 -26.05
C GLY A 108 -2.01 -12.09 -24.71
N PHE A 109 -1.78 -12.83 -23.62
CA PHE A 109 -2.00 -12.40 -22.24
C PHE A 109 -0.85 -12.89 -21.35
N ALA A 110 -0.40 -12.05 -20.43
CA ALA A 110 0.56 -12.39 -19.38
C ALA A 110 0.31 -11.52 -18.13
N SER A 111 1.02 -11.81 -17.04
CA SER A 111 1.03 -10.96 -15.84
C SER A 111 2.45 -10.69 -15.37
N ALA A 112 2.65 -9.55 -14.71
CA ALA A 112 3.86 -9.19 -14.00
C ALA A 112 3.58 -9.11 -12.50
N ALA A 113 4.49 -9.64 -11.68
CA ALA A 113 4.42 -9.59 -10.20
C ALA A 113 4.91 -8.25 -9.63
N VAL A 114 4.50 -7.15 -10.26
CA VAL A 114 4.78 -5.75 -9.90
C VAL A 114 3.60 -4.88 -10.32
N GLY A 115 3.31 -3.82 -9.57
CA GLY A 115 2.22 -2.89 -9.88
C GLY A 115 2.51 -1.47 -9.39
N PHE A 116 1.44 -0.72 -9.11
CA PHE A 116 1.48 0.63 -8.54
C PHE A 116 2.34 0.72 -7.26
N ASP A 117 2.36 -0.34 -6.45
CA ASP A 117 3.18 -0.41 -5.23
C ASP A 117 4.67 -0.15 -5.47
N ALA A 118 5.23 -0.74 -6.53
CA ALA A 118 6.62 -0.56 -6.91
C ALA A 118 6.89 0.89 -7.38
N LEU A 119 5.92 1.53 -8.06
CA LEU A 119 6.01 2.93 -8.47
C LEU A 119 5.92 3.88 -7.26
N ALA A 120 5.08 3.58 -6.28
CA ALA A 120 4.94 4.39 -5.07
C ALA A 120 6.23 4.40 -4.24
N GLU A 121 6.88 3.23 -4.11
CA GLU A 121 8.17 3.10 -3.41
C GLU A 121 9.33 3.72 -4.22
N ALA A 122 9.38 3.51 -5.53
CA ALA A 122 10.36 4.16 -6.40
C ALA A 122 10.23 5.68 -6.37
N THR A 123 9.00 6.21 -6.34
CA THR A 123 8.71 7.65 -6.17
C THR A 123 9.14 8.15 -4.80
N GLN A 124 8.92 7.36 -3.74
CA GLN A 124 9.37 7.72 -2.40
C GLN A 124 10.90 7.84 -2.36
N GLY A 125 11.63 6.87 -2.92
CA GLY A 125 13.08 6.88 -2.99
C GLY A 125 13.65 7.99 -3.88
N ALA A 126 13.10 8.15 -5.10
CA ALA A 126 13.59 9.12 -6.08
C ALA A 126 13.41 10.58 -5.61
N LEU A 127 12.33 10.88 -4.89
CA LEU A 127 12.01 12.23 -4.40
C LEU A 127 12.36 12.45 -2.91
N GLY A 128 13.01 11.47 -2.26
CA GLY A 128 13.42 11.57 -0.85
C GLY A 128 12.26 11.75 0.15
N LEU A 129 11.06 11.25 -0.18
CA LEU A 129 9.86 11.52 0.59
C LEU A 129 9.81 10.69 1.88
N LYS A 130 9.43 11.33 2.98
CA LYS A 130 9.38 10.68 4.32
C LYS A 130 8.35 9.55 4.41
N PHE A 131 7.32 9.54 3.57
CA PHE A 131 6.21 8.59 3.64
C PHE A 131 5.79 8.08 2.26
N ARG A 132 5.67 6.75 2.11
CA ARG A 132 5.14 6.06 0.93
C ARG A 132 3.82 6.64 0.44
N GLY A 133 2.88 6.88 1.35
CA GLY A 133 1.55 7.43 1.02
C GLY A 133 1.57 8.87 0.49
N SER A 134 2.64 9.65 0.75
CA SER A 134 2.83 10.96 0.11
C SER A 134 3.29 10.80 -1.33
N ALA A 135 4.22 9.87 -1.58
CA ALA A 135 4.71 9.54 -2.91
C ALA A 135 3.60 8.94 -3.80
N ALA A 136 2.85 7.99 -3.24
CA ALA A 136 1.68 7.37 -3.87
C ALA A 136 0.64 8.42 -4.29
N ARG A 137 0.31 9.40 -3.42
CA ARG A 137 -0.62 10.50 -3.74
C ARG A 137 -0.07 11.44 -4.81
N LEU A 138 1.24 11.67 -4.84
CA LEU A 138 1.86 12.56 -5.82
C LEU A 138 1.78 11.99 -7.24
N LEU A 139 1.81 10.66 -7.41
CA LEU A 139 1.63 9.99 -8.71
C LEU A 139 0.27 10.27 -9.38
N PHE A 140 -0.74 10.73 -8.64
CA PHE A 140 -2.03 11.14 -9.19
C PHE A 140 -2.12 12.64 -9.51
N ASN A 141 -1.08 13.43 -9.21
CA ASN A 141 -1.06 14.86 -9.50
C ASN A 141 -0.65 15.10 -10.96
N GLU A 142 -1.63 15.26 -11.84
CA GLU A 142 -1.46 15.56 -13.27
C GLU A 142 -0.71 16.88 -13.56
N SER A 143 -0.48 17.72 -12.54
CA SER A 143 0.28 18.98 -12.65
C SER A 143 1.65 18.93 -11.96
N TYR A 144 2.10 17.78 -11.45
CA TYR A 144 3.46 17.63 -10.93
C TYR A 144 4.42 17.17 -12.02
N ASP A 145 5.53 17.89 -12.21
CA ASP A 145 6.55 17.50 -13.17
C ASP A 145 7.46 16.41 -12.59
N PHE A 146 7.45 15.25 -13.24
CA PHE A 146 8.29 14.10 -12.89
C PHE A 146 9.52 13.94 -13.78
N ALA A 147 9.77 14.80 -14.78
CA ALA A 147 10.72 14.57 -15.87
C ALA A 147 12.11 14.05 -15.42
N ASP A 148 12.77 14.73 -14.48
CA ASP A 148 14.11 14.37 -13.96
C ASP A 148 14.15 13.03 -13.20
N SER A 149 13.00 12.53 -12.75
CA SER A 149 12.86 11.30 -11.95
C SER A 149 12.11 10.18 -12.66
N ALA A 150 11.40 10.46 -13.76
CA ALA A 150 10.43 9.55 -14.38
C ALA A 150 11.03 8.18 -14.70
N ALA A 151 12.22 8.13 -15.30
CA ALA A 151 12.92 6.88 -15.60
C ALA A 151 13.24 6.05 -14.35
N LYS A 152 13.69 6.69 -13.25
CA LYS A 152 13.97 6.01 -11.97
C LYS A 152 12.70 5.49 -11.30
N ILE A 153 11.60 6.23 -11.45
CA ILE A 153 10.30 5.87 -10.88
C ILE A 153 9.72 4.65 -11.60
N VAL A 154 9.79 4.59 -12.93
CA VAL A 154 9.16 3.51 -13.69
C VAL A 154 10.01 2.24 -13.82
N GLU A 155 11.34 2.30 -13.66
CA GLU A 155 12.21 1.14 -13.94
C GLU A 155 11.86 -0.13 -13.16
N PRO A 156 11.47 -0.12 -11.86
CA PRO A 156 11.07 -1.36 -11.17
C PRO A 156 9.85 -2.05 -11.80
N LEU A 157 8.87 -1.26 -12.27
CA LEU A 157 7.73 -1.77 -13.02
C LEU A 157 8.16 -2.22 -14.42
N ALA A 158 8.98 -1.43 -15.12
CA ALA A 158 9.51 -1.78 -16.43
C ALA A 158 10.32 -3.09 -16.43
N VAL A 159 11.14 -3.35 -15.40
CA VAL A 159 11.87 -4.62 -15.22
C VAL A 159 10.90 -5.79 -15.11
N GLY A 160 9.89 -5.71 -14.25
CA GLY A 160 8.93 -6.79 -14.07
C GLY A 160 8.07 -7.05 -15.31
N ILE A 161 7.69 -6.00 -16.04
CA ILE A 161 7.03 -6.13 -17.35
C ILE A 161 7.97 -6.80 -18.36
N ARG A 162 9.24 -6.33 -18.46
CA ARG A 162 10.27 -6.82 -19.37
C ARG A 162 10.56 -8.32 -19.19
N LEU A 163 10.49 -8.83 -17.95
CA LEU A 163 10.58 -10.25 -17.62
C LEU A 163 9.35 -11.07 -18.05
N ALA A 164 8.17 -10.44 -18.12
CA ALA A 164 6.92 -11.10 -18.51
C ALA A 164 6.62 -11.04 -20.02
N LEU A 165 7.23 -10.10 -20.77
CA LEU A 165 7.04 -9.96 -22.23
C LEU A 165 7.16 -11.26 -23.05
N PRO A 166 8.10 -12.19 -22.78
CA PRO A 166 8.22 -13.43 -23.56
C PRO A 166 6.95 -14.31 -23.52
N ASN A 167 6.13 -14.19 -22.47
CA ASN A 167 4.92 -14.98 -22.30
C ASN A 167 3.75 -14.50 -23.20
N LEU A 168 3.87 -13.31 -23.83
CA LEU A 168 2.85 -12.77 -24.75
C LEU A 168 2.90 -13.40 -26.16
N GLY A 169 3.91 -14.22 -26.46
CA GLY A 169 4.10 -14.93 -27.73
C GLY A 169 4.52 -14.05 -28.91
N SER A 170 3.84 -12.93 -29.13
CA SER A 170 4.15 -11.93 -30.16
C SER A 170 4.73 -10.66 -29.55
N ALA A 171 5.85 -10.19 -30.09
CA ALA A 171 6.53 -8.99 -29.59
C ALA A 171 5.73 -7.72 -29.92
N PRO A 172 5.33 -6.91 -28.92
CA PRO A 172 4.66 -5.65 -29.15
C PRO A 172 5.64 -4.56 -29.65
N THR A 173 5.10 -3.53 -30.29
CA THR A 173 5.85 -2.35 -30.77
C THR A 173 5.36 -1.04 -30.16
N HIS A 174 4.11 -1.02 -29.69
CA HIS A 174 3.47 0.13 -29.06
C HIS A 174 3.07 -0.18 -27.61
N PHE A 175 2.81 0.86 -26.81
CA PHE A 175 2.50 0.77 -25.39
C PHE A 175 1.33 1.68 -24.98
N VAL A 176 0.48 1.18 -24.09
CA VAL A 176 -0.60 1.90 -23.40
C VAL A 176 -0.56 1.52 -21.91
N CYS A 177 -0.51 2.52 -21.02
CA CYS A 177 -0.83 2.30 -19.61
C CYS A 177 -2.36 2.32 -19.43
N ALA A 178 -2.90 1.28 -18.82
CA ALA A 178 -4.29 1.17 -18.38
C ALA A 178 -4.35 1.11 -16.84
N GLY A 179 -5.43 0.61 -16.26
CA GLY A 179 -5.61 0.55 -14.81
C GLY A 179 -5.62 1.91 -14.12
N VAL A 180 -5.19 1.94 -12.86
CA VAL A 180 -5.33 3.13 -11.98
C VAL A 180 -4.52 4.35 -12.43
N LEU A 181 -3.53 4.15 -13.30
CA LEU A 181 -2.63 5.20 -13.82
C LEU A 181 -2.96 5.65 -15.25
N ALA A 182 -4.04 5.17 -15.85
CA ALA A 182 -4.35 5.42 -17.27
C ALA A 182 -4.37 6.90 -17.69
N ARG A 183 -4.62 7.85 -16.77
CA ARG A 183 -4.58 9.31 -17.05
C ARG A 183 -3.19 9.94 -16.98
N GLN A 184 -2.20 9.25 -16.40
CA GLN A 184 -0.84 9.79 -16.23
C GLN A 184 -0.02 9.60 -17.52
N ALA A 185 -0.20 10.53 -18.47
CA ALA A 185 0.44 10.48 -19.78
C ALA A 185 1.98 10.30 -19.71
N TRP A 186 2.63 10.94 -18.73
CA TRP A 186 4.08 10.81 -18.51
C TRP A 186 4.50 9.39 -18.12
N ILE A 187 3.66 8.62 -17.42
CA ILE A 187 3.94 7.22 -17.06
C ILE A 187 3.88 6.33 -18.30
N THR A 188 2.90 6.56 -19.19
CA THR A 188 2.83 5.88 -20.49
C THR A 188 4.08 6.18 -21.34
N GLN A 189 4.54 7.43 -21.37
CA GLN A 189 5.76 7.83 -22.08
C GLN A 189 7.03 7.20 -21.49
N ALA A 190 7.19 7.26 -20.16
CA ALA A 190 8.37 6.75 -19.47
C ALA A 190 8.46 5.21 -19.50
N LEU A 191 7.34 4.49 -19.30
CA LEU A 191 7.30 3.03 -19.43
C LEU A 191 7.55 2.60 -20.87
N ALA A 192 6.98 3.28 -21.87
CA ALA A 192 7.27 2.99 -23.27
C ALA A 192 8.78 3.12 -23.56
N GLY A 193 9.41 4.23 -23.12
CA GLY A 193 10.85 4.42 -23.24
C GLY A 193 11.67 3.33 -22.55
N ALA A 194 11.36 3.00 -21.29
CA ALA A 194 12.06 1.96 -20.52
C ALA A 194 11.86 0.53 -21.08
N LEU A 195 10.78 0.29 -21.84
CA LEU A 195 10.49 -0.97 -22.53
C LEU A 195 10.98 -0.98 -24.00
N ASN A 196 11.55 0.12 -24.51
CA ASN A 196 11.89 0.33 -25.91
C ASN A 196 10.69 0.16 -26.87
N LEU A 197 9.52 0.64 -26.44
CA LEU A 197 8.25 0.67 -27.18
C LEU A 197 7.85 2.13 -27.49
N LYS A 198 6.88 2.31 -28.39
CA LYS A 198 6.30 3.63 -28.71
C LYS A 198 4.99 3.86 -27.95
N PRO A 199 4.75 5.02 -27.31
CA PRO A 199 3.41 5.37 -26.83
C PRO A 199 2.40 5.31 -27.98
N LEU A 200 1.23 4.70 -27.74
CA LEU A 200 0.19 4.62 -28.76
C LEU A 200 -0.53 5.96 -28.92
N ALA A 201 -0.24 6.67 -30.01
CA ALA A 201 -0.96 7.88 -30.40
C ALA A 201 -2.26 7.51 -31.13
N ILE A 202 -3.41 7.95 -30.60
CA ILE A 202 -4.73 7.81 -31.22
C ILE A 202 -5.43 9.16 -31.17
N ASP A 203 -5.92 9.63 -32.32
CA ASP A 203 -6.90 10.71 -32.38
C ASP A 203 -8.25 10.16 -31.89
N GLY A 204 -8.54 10.37 -30.61
CA GLY A 204 -9.78 9.93 -29.99
C GLY A 204 -11.03 10.65 -30.52
N SER A 205 -10.89 11.84 -31.12
CA SER A 205 -11.99 12.60 -31.72
C SER A 205 -12.37 12.04 -33.10
N ALA A 206 -11.38 11.73 -33.94
CA ALA A 206 -11.59 11.00 -35.19
C ALA A 206 -12.10 9.57 -34.91
N TRP A 207 -11.55 8.88 -33.90
CA TRP A 207 -12.02 7.56 -33.48
C TRP A 207 -13.50 7.59 -33.04
N ALA A 208 -13.89 8.56 -32.19
CA ALA A 208 -15.27 8.73 -31.74
C ALA A 208 -16.21 9.01 -32.92
N SER A 209 -15.81 9.92 -33.82
CA SER A 209 -16.58 10.28 -35.01
C SER A 209 -16.81 9.09 -35.94
N ALA A 210 -15.78 8.26 -36.17
CA ALA A 210 -15.87 7.03 -36.96
C ALA A 210 -16.78 5.95 -36.36
N HIS A 211 -17.13 6.08 -35.07
CA HIS A 211 -18.05 5.19 -34.35
C HIS A 211 -19.40 5.85 -34.06
N GLY A 212 -19.73 6.98 -34.70
CA GLY A 212 -21.01 7.66 -34.57
C GLY A 212 -21.19 8.48 -33.28
N ILE A 213 -20.11 8.74 -32.54
CA ILE A 213 -20.13 9.54 -31.32
C ILE A 213 -19.79 10.99 -31.67
N SER A 214 -20.79 11.87 -31.60
CA SER A 214 -20.60 13.32 -31.72
C SER A 214 -20.04 13.91 -30.41
N LEU A 215 -18.90 14.60 -30.51
CA LEU A 215 -18.30 15.33 -29.40
C LEU A 215 -18.66 16.83 -29.46
N SER A 216 -18.67 17.51 -28.32
CA SER A 216 -18.88 18.96 -28.27
C SER A 216 -17.67 19.70 -28.85
N SER A 217 -17.90 20.81 -29.54
CA SER A 217 -16.86 21.74 -30.03
C SER A 217 -15.96 22.33 -28.94
N LYS A 218 -16.30 22.12 -27.65
CA LYS A 218 -15.45 22.45 -26.49
C LYS A 218 -14.38 21.39 -26.17
N ILE A 219 -14.45 20.21 -26.79
CA ILE A 219 -13.49 19.11 -26.59
C ILE A 219 -12.41 19.22 -27.67
N THR A 220 -11.23 19.73 -27.29
CA THR A 220 -10.09 19.91 -28.20
C THR A 220 -9.20 18.67 -28.34
N GLU A 221 -9.21 17.79 -27.34
CA GLU A 221 -8.40 16.57 -27.29
C GLU A 221 -9.16 15.48 -26.51
N VAL A 222 -8.91 14.22 -26.87
CA VAL A 222 -9.48 13.03 -26.20
C VAL A 222 -8.33 12.11 -25.80
N HIS A 223 -7.96 12.14 -24.52
CA HIS A 223 -6.86 11.31 -24.01
C HIS A 223 -7.17 9.80 -24.18
N PRO A 224 -6.21 8.95 -24.61
CA PRO A 224 -6.46 7.53 -24.93
C PRO A 224 -7.11 6.70 -23.81
N SER A 225 -6.98 7.10 -22.54
CA SER A 225 -7.69 6.48 -21.41
C SER A 225 -9.22 6.45 -21.55
N TRP A 226 -9.80 7.36 -22.35
CA TRP A 226 -11.24 7.41 -22.60
C TRP A 226 -11.72 6.37 -23.63
N LEU A 227 -10.82 5.71 -24.36
CA LEU A 227 -11.20 4.79 -25.46
C LEU A 227 -12.10 3.65 -24.99
N GLY A 228 -11.87 3.07 -23.80
CA GLY A 228 -12.75 2.02 -23.26
C GLY A 228 -14.18 2.52 -22.98
N VAL A 229 -14.33 3.76 -22.50
CA VAL A 229 -15.64 4.39 -22.29
C VAL A 229 -16.31 4.72 -23.62
N LEU A 230 -15.55 5.24 -24.58
CA LEU A 230 -16.06 5.55 -25.92
C LEU A 230 -16.46 4.28 -26.69
N GLY A 231 -15.73 3.17 -26.55
CA GLY A 231 -16.11 1.86 -27.07
C GLY A 231 -17.36 1.29 -26.42
N ALA A 232 -17.49 1.41 -25.09
CA ALA A 232 -18.73 1.08 -24.39
C ALA A 232 -19.92 1.87 -24.95
N VAL A 233 -19.78 3.19 -25.15
CA VAL A 233 -20.82 4.04 -25.76
C VAL A 233 -21.11 3.65 -27.21
N ALA A 234 -20.09 3.41 -28.03
CA ALA A 234 -20.23 2.96 -29.42
C ALA A 234 -20.90 1.57 -29.56
N ALA A 235 -20.85 0.76 -28.50
CA ALA A 235 -21.51 -0.54 -28.40
C ALA A 235 -22.90 -0.48 -27.71
N TYR A 236 -23.50 0.71 -27.55
CA TYR A 236 -24.85 0.90 -27.06
C TYR A 236 -25.82 1.17 -28.22
N ASP A 237 -26.83 0.32 -28.40
CA ASP A 237 -27.96 0.62 -29.29
C ASP A 237 -29.10 1.30 -28.48
N PRO A 238 -29.36 2.60 -28.68
CA PRO A 238 -30.45 3.29 -27.99
C PRO A 238 -31.85 2.81 -28.43
N LYS A 239 -31.98 2.11 -29.56
CA LYS A 239 -33.25 1.53 -30.04
C LYS A 239 -33.57 0.19 -29.38
N ASN A 240 -32.56 -0.53 -28.91
CA ASN A 240 -32.70 -1.80 -28.22
C ASN A 240 -31.70 -1.89 -27.06
N PRO A 241 -31.93 -1.14 -25.95
CA PRO A 241 -31.02 -1.09 -24.81
C PRO A 241 -30.78 -2.46 -24.15
N GLY A 242 -31.69 -3.43 -24.36
CA GLY A 242 -31.56 -4.81 -23.89
C GLY A 242 -30.88 -5.79 -24.86
N ALA A 243 -30.53 -5.38 -26.09
CA ALA A 243 -29.82 -6.24 -27.04
C ALA A 243 -28.41 -6.63 -26.57
N ALA A 244 -27.78 -5.74 -25.81
CA ALA A 244 -26.57 -6.06 -25.07
C ALA A 244 -26.96 -6.90 -23.84
N LEU A 245 -26.96 -8.23 -24.01
CA LEU A 245 -27.19 -9.19 -22.92
C LEU A 245 -26.38 -8.80 -21.68
N PRO A 246 -26.98 -8.76 -20.47
CA PRO A 246 -26.28 -8.31 -19.28
C PRO A 246 -25.11 -9.24 -18.94
N TRP A 247 -23.93 -8.65 -18.93
CA TRP A 247 -22.62 -9.12 -18.43
C TRP A 247 -22.59 -9.74 -17.01
N ASN A 248 -23.74 -10.00 -16.39
CA ASN A 248 -23.85 -10.41 -14.99
C ASN A 248 -25.23 -11.04 -14.70
N PRO A 249 -25.31 -12.31 -14.25
CA PRO A 249 -26.56 -12.96 -13.86
C PRO A 249 -27.41 -12.22 -12.82
N ILE A 250 -26.78 -11.46 -11.90
CA ILE A 250 -27.48 -10.64 -10.88
C ILE A 250 -28.27 -9.49 -11.55
N LEU A 251 -27.75 -8.93 -12.64
CA LEU A 251 -28.35 -7.78 -13.31
C LEU A 251 -29.46 -8.16 -14.30
N THR A 252 -29.66 -9.45 -14.59
CA THR A 252 -30.78 -9.97 -15.42
C THR A 252 -32.17 -9.58 -14.87
N ASN A 253 -32.27 -9.36 -13.55
CA ASN A 253 -33.50 -8.93 -12.87
C ASN A 253 -33.43 -7.50 -12.30
N THR A 254 -32.36 -6.75 -12.59
CA THR A 254 -32.27 -5.34 -12.16
C THR A 254 -33.10 -4.48 -13.10
N PRO A 255 -33.98 -3.60 -12.60
CA PRO A 255 -34.80 -2.73 -13.44
C PRO A 255 -33.92 -1.72 -14.17
N VAL A 256 -33.58 -2.03 -15.42
CA VAL A 256 -32.94 -1.10 -16.35
C VAL A 256 -33.91 0.05 -16.62
N ALA A 257 -33.46 1.28 -16.37
CA ALA A 257 -34.23 2.48 -16.72
C ALA A 257 -34.61 2.46 -18.21
N ALA A 258 -35.83 2.88 -18.53
CA ALA A 258 -36.21 3.09 -19.93
C ALA A 258 -35.20 4.06 -20.57
N ALA A 259 -34.68 3.72 -21.75
CA ALA A 259 -33.67 4.54 -22.41
C ALA A 259 -34.15 5.99 -22.48
N PRO A 260 -33.37 6.97 -21.97
CA PRO A 260 -33.84 8.33 -21.85
C PRO A 260 -34.25 8.84 -23.23
N VAL A 261 -35.45 9.41 -23.33
CA VAL A 261 -35.92 10.04 -24.56
C VAL A 261 -35.07 11.30 -24.76
N ILE A 262 -33.95 11.13 -25.46
CA ILE A 262 -33.09 12.24 -25.88
C ILE A 262 -33.93 13.04 -26.90
N PRO A 263 -34.42 14.25 -26.57
CA PRO A 263 -35.00 15.11 -27.60
C PRO A 263 -33.91 15.37 -28.63
N ALA A 264 -34.22 15.18 -29.91
CA ALA A 264 -33.24 15.28 -30.98
C ALA A 264 -32.46 16.59 -30.83
N ILE A 265 -31.12 16.47 -30.69
CA ILE A 265 -30.25 17.64 -30.51
C ILE A 265 -30.52 18.58 -31.68
N ILE A 266 -31.06 19.75 -31.37
CA ILE A 266 -31.33 20.78 -32.37
C ILE A 266 -29.97 21.11 -32.99
N GLN A 267 -29.80 20.76 -34.26
CA GLN A 267 -28.63 21.18 -35.01
C GLN A 267 -28.59 22.70 -34.97
N GLU A 268 -27.50 23.28 -34.46
CA GLU A 268 -27.29 24.72 -34.59
C GLU A 268 -27.41 25.07 -36.09
N PRO A 269 -28.27 26.05 -36.46
CA PRO A 269 -28.52 26.34 -37.87
C PRO A 269 -27.20 26.63 -38.60
N ALA A 270 -26.99 25.92 -39.72
CA ALA A 270 -25.80 26.13 -40.54
C ALA A 270 -25.66 27.63 -40.87
N PRO A 271 -24.48 28.24 -40.70
CA PRO A 271 -24.31 29.69 -40.81
C PRO A 271 -24.75 30.14 -42.20
N ALA A 272 -25.72 31.06 -42.22
CA ALA A 272 -26.42 31.45 -43.44
C ALA A 272 -25.43 31.94 -44.53
N PRO A 273 -25.63 31.56 -45.81
CA PRO A 273 -24.75 31.98 -46.89
C PRO A 273 -24.77 33.51 -47.02
N LYS A 274 -23.59 34.12 -47.05
CA LYS A 274 -23.45 35.58 -47.18
C LYS A 274 -24.10 36.05 -48.49
N PRO A 275 -25.03 37.02 -48.45
CA PRO A 275 -25.64 37.56 -49.67
C PRO A 275 -24.61 38.33 -50.50
N THR A 276 -24.63 38.12 -51.81
CA THR A 276 -23.88 38.92 -52.77
C THR A 276 -24.53 40.31 -52.93
N PRO A 277 -23.74 41.39 -53.09
CA PRO A 277 -24.29 42.75 -53.18
C PRO A 277 -24.90 43.04 -54.56
N PRO A 278 -26.07 43.69 -54.65
CA PRO A 278 -26.57 44.29 -55.89
C PRO A 278 -25.85 45.63 -56.19
N PRO A 279 -25.81 46.08 -57.46
CA PRO A 279 -25.25 47.38 -57.84
C PRO A 279 -26.15 48.55 -57.41
N ALA A 280 -25.57 49.75 -57.28
CA ALA A 280 -26.20 50.92 -56.65
C ALA A 280 -26.49 52.08 -57.63
N VAL A 281 -27.58 52.83 -57.38
CA VAL A 281 -27.80 54.21 -57.89
C VAL A 281 -28.52 55.09 -56.83
N VAL A 282 -27.85 56.18 -56.45
CA VAL A 282 -28.28 57.59 -56.17
C VAL A 282 -29.80 57.88 -56.10
N ILE A 283 -30.35 58.66 -55.14
CA ILE A 283 -30.46 60.16 -55.12
C ILE A 283 -30.73 60.72 -53.67
N THR A 284 -30.35 61.98 -53.41
CA THR A 284 -30.37 62.79 -52.15
C THR A 284 -31.54 63.82 -52.11
N PRO A 285 -31.73 64.74 -51.10
CA PRO A 285 -31.04 65.07 -49.84
C PRO A 285 -31.94 64.78 -48.58
N PRO A 286 -32.32 65.64 -47.56
CA PRO A 286 -32.13 67.07 -47.23
C PRO A 286 -31.11 67.35 -46.07
N GLN A 287 -31.45 68.16 -45.04
CA GLN A 287 -30.48 68.73 -44.05
C GLN A 287 -30.94 68.89 -42.57
N LYS A 288 -29.92 69.12 -41.72
CA LYS A 288 -29.81 69.44 -40.26
C LYS A 288 -30.75 70.56 -39.74
N PRO A 289 -30.98 70.68 -38.41
CA PRO A 289 -30.03 71.33 -37.49
C PRO A 289 -29.87 70.59 -36.13
N ALA A 290 -29.00 70.96 -35.18
CA ALA A 290 -27.66 71.57 -35.21
C ALA A 290 -26.97 71.29 -33.84
N GLU A 291 -25.69 71.64 -33.70
CA GLU A 291 -24.80 71.25 -32.59
C GLU A 291 -24.15 72.50 -31.96
N PRO A 292 -23.44 72.41 -30.82
CA PRO A 292 -22.00 72.66 -30.92
C PRO A 292 -21.08 71.84 -29.99
N ALA A 293 -19.90 71.48 -30.53
CA ALA A 293 -18.68 71.03 -29.82
C ALA A 293 -17.76 72.27 -29.53
N PRO A 294 -16.39 72.27 -29.47
CA PRO A 294 -15.33 71.27 -29.67
C PRO A 294 -14.40 71.15 -28.40
N ALA A 295 -13.12 70.74 -28.36
CA ALA A 295 -12.10 70.33 -29.36
C ALA A 295 -11.02 69.37 -28.76
N PRO A 296 -10.24 68.64 -29.58
CA PRO A 296 -9.14 67.75 -29.16
C PRO A 296 -7.71 68.23 -29.55
N LYS A 297 -6.67 67.49 -29.12
CA LYS A 297 -5.27 67.35 -29.67
C LYS A 297 -4.36 66.59 -28.65
N GLN A 298 -3.22 65.94 -28.96
CA GLN A 298 -2.64 65.28 -30.16
C GLN A 298 -1.33 64.54 -29.72
N GLU A 299 -0.76 63.63 -30.52
CA GLU A 299 0.57 63.00 -30.29
C GLU A 299 1.71 63.75 -31.05
N ALA A 300 3.03 63.48 -30.93
CA ALA A 300 3.83 62.40 -30.30
C ALA A 300 5.14 63.02 -29.68
N PRO A 301 6.40 62.46 -29.64
CA PRO A 301 6.97 61.17 -30.09
C PRO A 301 7.95 60.47 -29.09
N LYS A 302 8.75 59.51 -29.59
CA LYS A 302 10.00 58.94 -29.02
C LYS A 302 11.23 59.46 -29.83
N PRO A 303 12.51 59.15 -29.50
CA PRO A 303 13.19 59.02 -28.19
C PRO A 303 14.59 59.71 -28.13
N ALA A 304 15.15 59.95 -26.93
CA ALA A 304 16.58 60.28 -26.70
C ALA A 304 17.01 59.95 -25.25
N ALA A 305 18.31 60.11 -24.89
CA ALA A 305 18.91 59.47 -23.70
C ALA A 305 19.78 60.37 -22.77
N LYS A 306 20.16 59.78 -21.62
CA LYS A 306 21.21 60.12 -20.62
C LYS A 306 20.91 61.05 -19.41
N ALA A 307 20.72 60.38 -18.26
CA ALA A 307 21.40 60.58 -16.96
C ALA A 307 21.12 61.87 -16.11
N PRO A 308 21.35 61.83 -14.78
CA PRO A 308 21.73 60.70 -13.90
C PRO A 308 20.58 60.18 -13.01
N GLU A 309 20.85 59.12 -12.25
CA GLU A 309 19.88 58.37 -11.43
C GLU A 309 20.03 58.65 -9.92
N PRO A 310 18.93 58.88 -9.16
CA PRO A 310 18.91 58.78 -7.69
C PRO A 310 18.56 57.34 -7.25
N ALA A 311 19.30 56.81 -6.28
CA ALA A 311 19.32 55.37 -5.96
C ALA A 311 18.05 54.80 -5.30
N PRO A 312 17.74 53.50 -5.48
CA PRO A 312 16.61 52.83 -4.84
C PRO A 312 16.82 52.58 -3.34
N ALA A 313 15.71 52.57 -2.59
CA ALA A 313 15.70 52.22 -1.16
C ALA A 313 16.14 50.76 -0.90
N PRO A 314 16.80 50.46 0.23
CA PRO A 314 17.59 49.25 0.38
C PRO A 314 16.77 47.98 0.67
N LYS A 315 17.33 46.84 0.22
CA LYS A 315 16.92 45.49 0.61
C LYS A 315 17.17 45.27 2.11
N PRO A 316 16.38 44.43 2.82
CA PRO A 316 16.84 43.84 4.08
C PRO A 316 18.06 42.95 3.79
N ALA A 317 19.23 43.36 4.25
CA ALA A 317 20.47 42.61 4.07
C ALA A 317 20.57 41.44 5.06
N VAL A 318 21.11 40.30 4.60
CA VAL A 318 21.58 39.25 5.50
C VAL A 318 22.80 39.79 6.25
N VAL A 319 22.64 40.07 7.54
CA VAL A 319 23.76 40.38 8.43
C VAL A 319 24.29 39.08 9.01
N ILE A 320 25.50 38.68 8.57
CA ILE A 320 26.30 37.69 9.29
C ILE A 320 26.99 38.42 10.45
N THR A 321 26.72 37.99 11.68
CA THR A 321 27.44 38.42 12.89
C THR A 321 28.12 37.22 13.56
N PRO A 322 29.25 37.44 14.26
CA PRO A 322 30.17 36.37 14.65
C PRO A 322 29.65 35.52 15.83
N PRO A 323 30.18 34.29 16.02
CA PRO A 323 29.74 33.39 17.08
C PRO A 323 30.12 33.92 18.48
N PRO A 324 29.22 33.83 19.47
CA PRO A 324 29.53 34.16 20.85
C PRO A 324 30.48 33.12 21.47
N LYS A 325 31.46 33.59 22.26
CA LYS A 325 32.26 32.72 23.14
C LYS A 325 31.46 32.29 24.39
N PRO A 326 31.87 31.22 25.09
CA PRO A 326 31.12 30.70 26.24
C PRO A 326 31.08 31.67 27.42
N VAL A 327 30.01 31.58 28.22
CA VAL A 327 29.86 32.27 29.52
C VAL A 327 29.45 31.23 30.57
N GLU A 328 29.92 31.42 31.81
CA GLU A 328 29.87 30.44 32.90
C GLU A 328 28.45 30.22 33.50
N PRO A 329 28.23 29.06 34.19
CA PRO A 329 26.95 28.76 34.84
C PRO A 329 26.74 29.56 36.14
N PRO A 330 25.49 29.99 36.45
CA PRO A 330 25.17 30.67 37.70
C PRO A 330 25.15 29.71 38.92
N LYS A 331 25.51 30.25 40.09
CA LYS A 331 25.45 29.57 41.39
C LYS A 331 24.01 29.54 41.96
N PRO A 332 23.67 28.57 42.84
CA PRO A 332 22.31 28.39 43.34
C PRO A 332 21.86 29.49 44.31
N VAL A 333 20.56 29.75 44.34
CA VAL A 333 19.89 30.65 45.30
C VAL A 333 18.89 29.85 46.15
N VAL A 334 18.79 30.21 47.43
CA VAL A 334 18.12 29.43 48.49
C VAL A 334 16.60 29.71 48.55
N LEU A 335 15.81 28.68 48.82
CA LEU A 335 14.36 28.79 49.08
C LEU A 335 14.09 29.14 50.56
N PRO A 336 13.19 30.09 50.86
CA PRO A 336 12.68 30.30 52.22
C PRO A 336 11.67 29.19 52.63
N PRO A 337 11.52 28.90 53.94
CA PRO A 337 10.70 27.80 54.43
C PRO A 337 9.20 28.08 54.37
N LYS A 338 8.39 27.03 54.14
CA LYS A 338 6.93 27.07 54.29
C LYS A 338 6.51 26.80 55.74
N THR A 339 5.62 27.64 56.27
CA THR A 339 4.91 27.41 57.55
C THR A 339 3.71 26.46 57.38
N PRO A 340 3.31 25.74 58.44
CA PRO A 340 2.20 24.77 58.39
C PRO A 340 0.80 25.42 58.52
N PRO A 341 -0.27 24.75 58.08
CA PRO A 341 -1.65 25.23 58.20
C PRO A 341 -2.23 25.05 59.63
N PRO A 342 -3.24 25.86 60.02
CA PRO A 342 -3.88 25.78 61.35
C PRO A 342 -4.93 24.66 61.47
N ALA A 343 -5.13 24.17 62.69
CA ALA A 343 -6.08 23.09 63.02
C ALA A 343 -7.41 23.60 63.62
N LYS A 344 -8.47 22.78 63.51
CA LYS A 344 -9.77 22.90 64.21
C LYS A 344 -10.60 21.61 63.99
N PRO A 345 -11.56 21.27 64.87
CA PRO A 345 -11.36 20.69 66.19
C PRO A 345 -11.85 19.22 66.26
N VAL A 346 -11.76 18.57 67.43
CA VAL A 346 -12.06 17.14 67.63
C VAL A 346 -13.16 16.95 68.68
N GLU A 347 -14.19 16.15 68.35
CA GLU A 347 -14.90 15.11 69.15
C GLU A 347 -16.09 14.60 68.30
N GLN A 348 -16.68 13.41 68.46
CA GLN A 348 -16.52 12.34 69.47
C GLN A 348 -16.72 10.94 68.82
N LYS A 349 -16.63 9.83 69.58
CA LYS A 349 -16.63 8.43 69.06
C LYS A 349 -17.64 7.54 69.81
N PRO A 350 -18.32 6.60 69.13
CA PRO A 350 -18.24 5.17 69.52
C PRO A 350 -18.05 4.26 68.28
N ALA A 351 -17.11 3.30 68.21
CA ALA A 351 -16.72 2.19 69.09
C ALA A 351 -17.36 0.84 68.69
N ALA A 352 -16.53 -0.07 68.16
CA ALA A 352 -16.82 -1.48 67.88
C ALA A 352 -15.57 -2.32 68.22
N LYS A 353 -15.73 -3.63 68.50
CA LYS A 353 -14.68 -4.53 69.02
C LYS A 353 -14.25 -5.60 67.99
N ALA A 354 -13.04 -6.16 68.19
CA ALA A 354 -12.63 -7.49 67.71
C ALA A 354 -13.18 -8.59 68.68
N PRO A 355 -13.10 -9.92 68.41
CA PRO A 355 -11.92 -10.70 67.98
C PRO A 355 -12.25 -11.62 66.75
N GLU A 356 -11.62 -12.75 66.38
CA GLU A 356 -10.51 -13.56 66.93
C GLU A 356 -9.78 -14.37 65.80
N LYS A 357 -8.79 -15.19 66.16
CA LYS A 357 -7.98 -16.08 65.28
C LYS A 357 -7.99 -17.55 65.78
N PRO A 358 -7.69 -18.55 64.92
CA PRO A 358 -6.40 -19.29 65.00
C PRO A 358 -5.71 -19.41 63.61
N ALA A 359 -4.38 -19.41 63.42
CA ALA A 359 -3.29 -20.29 63.93
C ALA A 359 -3.32 -21.69 63.27
N SER A 360 -2.22 -22.31 62.80
CA SER A 360 -0.76 -22.01 62.78
C SER A 360 -0.10 -22.79 61.61
N ALA A 361 1.12 -22.56 61.08
CA ALA A 361 2.25 -21.71 61.49
C ALA A 361 2.74 -20.74 60.36
N ALA A 362 3.94 -20.72 59.73
CA ALA A 362 5.19 -21.50 59.78
C ALA A 362 6.44 -20.58 59.49
N ALA A 363 7.60 -21.13 59.07
CA ALA A 363 8.93 -20.46 59.18
C ALA A 363 9.68 -20.13 57.86
N LYS A 364 10.62 -19.18 57.97
CA LYS A 364 11.61 -18.61 56.99
C LYS A 364 12.98 -19.36 57.06
N PRO A 365 14.10 -18.99 56.36
CA PRO A 365 14.46 -17.81 55.52
C PRO A 365 15.10 -18.20 54.14
N GLY A 366 15.70 -17.32 53.31
CA GLY A 366 15.71 -15.84 53.24
C GLY A 366 17.09 -15.18 52.93
N ALA A 367 17.06 -14.11 52.10
CA ALA A 367 18.06 -13.00 51.94
C ALA A 367 19.18 -13.01 50.84
N LYS A 368 19.06 -12.00 49.94
CA LYS A 368 20.08 -11.07 49.38
C LYS A 368 21.08 -11.50 48.28
N GLN A 369 21.73 -10.48 47.68
CA GLN A 369 22.42 -10.42 46.39
C GLN A 369 23.88 -9.92 46.50
N GLU A 370 24.70 -10.27 45.48
CA GLU A 370 25.95 -9.59 45.03
C GLU A 370 27.19 -9.59 45.97
N PRO A 371 28.45 -9.32 45.49
CA PRO A 371 28.82 -8.67 44.21
C PRO A 371 30.03 -9.25 43.39
N ALA A 372 30.16 -8.72 42.15
CA ALA A 372 31.41 -8.37 41.43
C ALA A 372 32.42 -9.40 40.85
N LYS A 373 33.23 -8.88 39.90
CA LYS A 373 34.19 -9.50 38.94
C LYS A 373 35.62 -9.61 39.52
N PRO A 374 36.54 -10.45 38.96
CA PRO A 374 37.35 -10.06 37.79
C PRO A 374 37.53 -11.20 36.74
N ALA A 375 38.62 -11.22 35.94
CA ALA A 375 38.69 -11.92 34.64
C ALA A 375 40.07 -12.50 34.25
N ALA A 376 40.16 -13.11 33.06
CA ALA A 376 41.37 -13.61 32.34
C ALA A 376 41.92 -14.97 32.88
N PRO A 377 42.74 -15.77 32.12
CA PRO A 377 43.56 -15.44 30.95
C PRO A 377 43.07 -15.99 29.59
N SER A 378 43.93 -15.81 28.56
CA SER A 378 43.74 -16.17 27.14
C SER A 378 44.97 -16.96 26.64
N ALA A 379 44.83 -17.57 25.45
CA ALA A 379 45.83 -17.69 24.38
C ALA A 379 46.28 -19.10 23.91
N ALA A 380 46.05 -19.31 22.60
CA ALA A 380 46.99 -19.82 21.58
C ALA A 380 47.28 -21.33 21.38
N SER A 381 47.55 -21.63 20.09
CA SER A 381 48.43 -22.69 19.54
C SER A 381 47.86 -24.08 19.17
N LYS A 382 48.18 -24.45 17.92
CA LYS A 382 48.35 -25.82 17.36
C LYS A 382 49.59 -26.50 18.03
N PRO A 383 49.91 -27.82 17.89
CA PRO A 383 49.59 -28.69 16.74
C PRO A 383 49.37 -30.20 17.03
N THR A 384 49.41 -30.99 15.94
CA THR A 384 49.50 -32.46 15.84
C THR A 384 50.58 -33.10 16.74
N LEU A 385 50.26 -34.25 17.38
CA LEU A 385 51.03 -35.51 17.35
C LEU A 385 50.36 -36.61 18.20
N ALA A 386 50.62 -37.88 17.87
CA ALA A 386 50.26 -39.06 18.69
C ALA A 386 51.39 -39.35 19.72
N PRO A 387 51.15 -40.13 20.79
CA PRO A 387 51.22 -41.59 20.65
C PRO A 387 50.26 -42.40 21.57
N ALA A 388 50.30 -43.73 21.46
CA ALA A 388 49.76 -44.67 22.43
C ALA A 388 50.89 -45.50 23.09
N PRO A 389 50.71 -45.99 24.33
CA PRO A 389 51.50 -47.10 24.88
C PRO A 389 50.65 -48.34 25.25
N ALA A 390 51.31 -49.50 25.32
CA ALA A 390 50.78 -50.80 25.76
C ALA A 390 51.40 -51.15 27.15
N PRO A 391 51.88 -52.37 27.56
CA PRO A 391 51.78 -53.73 27.00
C PRO A 391 51.59 -54.91 28.02
N ALA A 392 51.23 -56.10 27.51
CA ALA A 392 51.71 -57.44 27.93
C ALA A 392 51.23 -58.49 26.89
N ALA A 393 51.93 -59.57 26.52
CA ALA A 393 53.25 -60.11 26.92
C ALA A 393 54.09 -60.58 25.69
N LYS A 394 55.14 -61.40 25.90
CA LYS A 394 56.31 -61.69 25.01
C LYS A 394 57.01 -63.00 25.49
N PRO A 395 58.19 -63.46 24.98
CA PRO A 395 58.88 -63.37 23.66
C PRO A 395 59.24 -64.83 23.17
N PRO A 396 60.35 -65.18 22.44
CA PRO A 396 61.28 -64.47 21.50
C PRO A 396 61.22 -65.02 20.03
N SER A 397 61.43 -64.24 18.95
CA SER A 397 62.68 -63.59 18.43
C SER A 397 63.75 -64.62 17.97
N THR A 398 64.42 -64.59 16.80
CA THR A 398 64.67 -63.59 15.69
C THR A 398 65.00 -64.40 14.39
N ALA A 399 65.43 -63.98 13.17
CA ALA A 399 66.00 -62.79 12.47
C ALA A 399 65.77 -62.85 10.91
N PRO A 400 66.20 -61.88 10.06
CA PRO A 400 65.73 -61.71 8.67
C PRO A 400 66.78 -61.85 7.51
N PHE A 401 66.31 -61.72 6.25
CA PHE A 401 67.11 -61.47 5.01
C PHE A 401 67.78 -60.07 5.02
N PRO A 402 68.99 -59.82 4.40
CA PRO A 402 69.14 -59.77 2.92
C PRO A 402 70.57 -60.00 2.30
N ALA A 403 70.64 -59.87 0.95
CA ALA A 403 71.77 -59.41 0.10
C ALA A 403 72.94 -60.34 -0.39
N LYS A 404 73.00 -60.48 -1.74
CA LYS A 404 74.12 -60.74 -2.69
C LYS A 404 75.54 -61.19 -2.22
N LYS A 405 76.03 -62.31 -2.81
CA LYS A 405 77.10 -62.42 -3.86
C LYS A 405 78.15 -63.55 -3.64
N LYS A 406 78.61 -64.14 -4.78
CA LYS A 406 79.77 -65.04 -5.02
C LYS A 406 79.61 -66.57 -4.86
N SER A 407 80.44 -67.25 -5.66
CA SER A 407 80.69 -68.67 -5.95
C SER A 407 81.87 -69.22 -5.09
N PRO A 408 82.31 -70.52 -5.13
CA PRO A 408 82.20 -71.49 -6.24
C PRO A 408 81.98 -72.99 -5.89
N MET A 409 82.15 -73.82 -6.92
CA MET A 409 82.24 -75.30 -6.96
C MET A 409 83.34 -75.85 -6.01
N PRO A 410 83.30 -77.16 -5.65
CA PRO A 410 84.04 -78.14 -6.45
C PRO A 410 83.34 -79.52 -6.64
N MET A 411 84.04 -80.45 -7.31
CA MET A 411 83.66 -81.85 -7.59
C MET A 411 84.09 -82.84 -6.47
N VAL A 412 83.99 -84.15 -6.78
CA VAL A 412 84.57 -85.39 -6.19
C VAL A 412 83.48 -86.28 -5.58
N ILE A 413 82.95 -87.29 -6.30
CA ILE A 413 83.51 -88.62 -6.64
C ILE A 413 83.61 -89.55 -5.42
N GLY A 414 82.93 -90.70 -5.50
CA GLY A 414 83.05 -91.83 -4.57
C GLY A 414 82.55 -93.13 -5.22
N LEU A 415 83.41 -94.14 -5.32
CA LEU A 415 83.20 -95.44 -5.97
C LEU A 415 83.92 -96.52 -5.12
N ILE A 416 83.72 -97.81 -5.44
CA ILE A 416 84.56 -98.99 -5.05
C ILE A 416 84.32 -99.53 -3.61
N ILE A 417 84.35 -100.84 -3.27
CA ILE A 417 84.11 -102.19 -3.88
C ILE A 417 84.01 -103.21 -2.68
N VAL A 418 83.95 -104.52 -2.93
CA VAL A 418 84.16 -105.70 -2.03
C VAL A 418 82.85 -106.34 -1.54
N LEU A 419 82.37 -107.53 -1.92
CA LEU A 419 82.90 -108.88 -2.32
C LEU A 419 83.43 -109.79 -1.19
N ILE A 420 82.78 -110.95 -0.99
CA ILE A 420 83.36 -112.23 -0.53
C ILE A 420 82.29 -113.33 -0.75
N VAL A 421 82.50 -114.29 -1.69
CA VAL A 421 83.06 -115.66 -1.51
C VAL A 421 82.07 -116.65 -0.86
N GLY A 422 81.89 -117.89 -1.34
CA GLY A 422 82.65 -118.60 -2.40
C GLY A 422 82.01 -119.91 -2.89
N ALA A 423 82.83 -120.79 -3.48
CA ALA A 423 82.43 -122.02 -4.18
C ALA A 423 83.05 -123.29 -3.59
N GLY A 424 82.60 -124.48 -4.02
CA GLY A 424 83.27 -125.76 -3.73
C GLY A 424 82.64 -126.98 -4.44
N GLY A 425 83.48 -127.81 -5.09
CA GLY A 425 83.17 -129.13 -5.69
C GLY A 425 82.12 -129.15 -6.81
N PHE A 426 82.35 -129.56 -8.07
CA PHE A 426 83.41 -130.34 -8.74
C PHE A 426 83.58 -131.79 -8.29
N TRP A 427 83.28 -132.72 -9.22
CA TRP A 427 83.36 -134.20 -9.13
C TRP A 427 82.42 -134.87 -8.10
N MET A 428 81.75 -135.99 -8.38
CA MET A 428 81.98 -137.08 -9.35
C MET A 428 80.66 -137.79 -9.75
N TYR A 429 80.62 -138.49 -10.90
CA TYR A 429 79.74 -139.62 -11.37
C TYR A 429 78.42 -139.96 -10.59
N SER A 430 77.26 -140.28 -11.17
CA SER A 430 76.84 -140.52 -12.58
C SER A 430 75.29 -140.62 -12.70
N GLU A 431 74.76 -140.50 -13.92
CA GLU A 431 73.32 -140.70 -14.29
C GLU A 431 72.32 -139.70 -13.62
N ASN A 432 71.22 -139.25 -14.24
CA ASN A 432 70.43 -139.82 -15.33
C ASN A 432 69.88 -138.69 -16.26
N LYS A 433 69.58 -138.98 -17.53
CA LYS A 433 69.47 -137.96 -18.61
C LYS A 433 68.09 -137.30 -18.79
N ALA A 434 67.07 -137.65 -17.99
CA ALA A 434 65.68 -137.28 -18.26
C ALA A 434 65.21 -135.90 -17.72
N ALA A 435 65.93 -135.28 -16.76
CA ALA A 435 65.40 -134.12 -16.02
C ALA A 435 65.68 -132.73 -16.63
N LYS A 436 66.49 -132.61 -17.69
CA LYS A 436 67.00 -131.32 -18.18
C LYS A 436 66.16 -130.62 -19.25
N GLU A 437 65.26 -131.31 -19.94
CA GLU A 437 64.45 -130.70 -21.00
C GLU A 437 63.23 -129.94 -20.47
N GLU A 438 62.67 -130.35 -19.32
CA GLU A 438 61.49 -129.71 -18.75
C GLU A 438 61.79 -128.33 -18.14
N GLN A 439 62.92 -128.19 -17.44
CA GLN A 439 63.35 -126.92 -16.84
C GLN A 439 63.62 -125.85 -17.91
N ALA A 440 64.30 -126.21 -19.00
CA ALA A 440 64.59 -125.31 -20.12
C ALA A 440 63.32 -124.78 -20.81
N LYS A 441 62.22 -125.56 -20.79
CA LYS A 441 60.93 -125.16 -21.37
C LYS A 441 60.20 -124.14 -20.48
N ARG A 442 60.09 -124.43 -19.18
CA ARG A 442 59.49 -123.50 -18.19
C ARG A 442 60.24 -122.16 -18.12
N GLN A 443 61.57 -122.18 -18.24
CA GLN A 443 62.40 -120.98 -18.14
C GLN A 443 62.17 -120.00 -19.32
N ARG A 444 62.04 -120.52 -20.56
CA ARG A 444 61.70 -119.68 -21.72
C ARG A 444 60.27 -119.13 -21.67
N GLU A 445 59.32 -119.89 -21.10
CA GLU A 445 57.94 -119.44 -20.92
C GLU A 445 57.84 -118.32 -19.86
N LEU A 446 58.64 -118.41 -18.79
CA LEU A 446 58.80 -117.34 -17.81
C LEU A 446 59.47 -116.09 -18.42
N GLU A 447 60.53 -116.26 -19.21
CA GLU A 447 61.19 -115.14 -19.91
C GLU A 447 60.25 -114.44 -20.90
N GLN A 448 59.43 -115.20 -21.66
CA GLN A 448 58.44 -114.63 -22.58
C GLN A 448 57.30 -113.91 -21.84
N ARG A 449 56.81 -114.43 -20.71
CA ARG A 449 55.84 -113.73 -19.87
C ARG A 449 56.43 -112.46 -19.24
N ALA A 450 57.65 -112.52 -18.70
CA ALA A 450 58.33 -111.36 -18.13
C ALA A 450 58.60 -110.27 -19.19
N ALA A 451 58.96 -110.66 -20.42
CA ALA A 451 59.12 -109.73 -21.54
C ALA A 451 57.78 -109.08 -21.95
N ALA A 452 56.70 -109.85 -22.00
CA ALA A 452 55.36 -109.35 -22.33
C ALA A 452 54.78 -108.44 -21.24
N GLU A 453 54.99 -108.75 -19.96
CA GLU A 453 54.66 -107.84 -18.86
C GLU A 453 55.53 -106.58 -18.87
N ALA A 454 56.81 -106.68 -19.25
CA ALA A 454 57.69 -105.53 -19.36
C ALA A 454 57.33 -104.59 -20.53
N SER A 455 56.85 -105.11 -21.67
CA SER A 455 56.29 -104.26 -22.74
C SER A 455 54.94 -103.68 -22.33
N ALA A 456 54.02 -104.50 -21.80
CA ALA A 456 52.71 -104.04 -21.36
C ALA A 456 52.79 -102.97 -20.26
N ARG A 457 53.76 -103.05 -19.34
CA ARG A 457 54.04 -101.98 -18.37
C ARG A 457 54.52 -100.70 -19.04
N ARG A 458 55.44 -100.75 -20.01
CA ARG A 458 55.90 -99.55 -20.73
C ARG A 458 54.78 -98.90 -21.52
N ASP A 459 53.96 -99.70 -22.21
CA ASP A 459 52.81 -99.19 -22.97
C ASP A 459 51.75 -98.59 -22.04
N ALA A 460 51.52 -99.20 -20.87
CA ALA A 460 50.64 -98.67 -19.84
C ALA A 460 51.20 -97.40 -19.17
N GLU A 461 52.50 -97.33 -18.89
CA GLU A 461 53.19 -96.15 -18.33
C GLU A 461 53.21 -95.00 -19.35
N GLU A 462 53.45 -95.26 -20.64
CA GLU A 462 53.39 -94.24 -21.69
C GLU A 462 51.95 -93.77 -21.93
N LYS A 463 50.96 -94.67 -21.91
CA LYS A 463 49.54 -94.30 -21.98
C LYS A 463 49.13 -93.47 -20.76
N ALA A 464 49.43 -93.92 -19.54
CA ALA A 464 49.12 -93.19 -18.32
C ALA A 464 49.84 -91.83 -18.27
N ARG A 465 51.06 -91.73 -18.81
CA ARG A 465 51.77 -90.46 -18.97
C ARG A 465 51.06 -89.54 -19.97
N LYS A 466 50.66 -90.03 -21.15
CA LYS A 466 49.91 -89.24 -22.15
C LYS A 466 48.55 -88.79 -21.61
N GLU A 467 47.85 -89.65 -20.87
CA GLU A 467 46.59 -89.30 -20.20
C GLU A 467 46.80 -88.29 -19.06
N ALA A 468 47.90 -88.37 -18.30
CA ALA A 468 48.24 -87.39 -17.27
C ALA A 468 48.71 -86.04 -17.84
N GLU A 469 49.46 -86.03 -18.94
CA GLU A 469 49.85 -84.81 -19.66
C GLU A 469 48.63 -84.16 -20.34
N ALA A 470 47.75 -84.95 -20.97
CA ALA A 470 46.48 -84.47 -21.52
C ALA A 470 45.53 -83.94 -20.44
N ARG A 471 45.43 -84.63 -19.28
CA ARG A 471 44.63 -84.17 -18.14
C ARG A 471 45.18 -82.87 -17.55
N LYS A 472 46.50 -82.75 -17.37
CA LYS A 472 47.11 -81.48 -16.93
C LYS A 472 46.85 -80.34 -17.91
N LYS A 473 46.93 -80.61 -19.23
CA LYS A 473 46.59 -79.62 -20.27
C LYS A 473 45.12 -79.21 -20.21
N ALA A 474 44.21 -80.17 -20.00
CA ALA A 474 42.78 -79.88 -19.83
C ALA A 474 42.48 -79.11 -18.53
N GLU A 475 43.14 -79.44 -17.41
CA GLU A 475 43.04 -78.71 -16.15
C GLU A 475 43.62 -77.28 -16.26
N GLN A 476 44.71 -77.07 -17.02
CA GLN A 476 45.24 -75.75 -17.34
C GLN A 476 44.32 -74.94 -18.25
N GLU A 477 43.82 -75.51 -19.34
CA GLU A 477 42.85 -74.84 -20.23
C GLU A 477 41.54 -74.52 -19.51
N ALA A 478 41.08 -75.38 -18.60
CA ALA A 478 39.91 -75.11 -17.77
C ALA A 478 40.18 -73.97 -16.76
N ALA A 479 41.37 -73.94 -16.15
CA ALA A 479 41.77 -72.86 -15.25
C ALA A 479 41.91 -71.52 -15.97
N GLU A 480 42.50 -71.48 -17.17
CA GLU A 480 42.58 -70.26 -17.98
C GLU A 480 41.20 -69.78 -18.42
N ARG A 481 40.30 -70.67 -18.85
CA ARG A 481 38.90 -70.32 -19.16
C ARG A 481 38.15 -69.81 -17.94
N ALA A 482 38.36 -70.39 -16.76
CA ALA A 482 37.76 -69.91 -15.51
C ALA A 482 38.26 -68.51 -15.12
N VAL A 483 39.57 -68.25 -15.25
CA VAL A 483 40.17 -66.92 -15.02
C VAL A 483 39.68 -65.88 -16.05
N LEU A 484 39.44 -66.30 -17.30
CA LEU A 484 38.88 -65.43 -18.33
C LEU A 484 37.41 -65.09 -18.02
N ALA A 485 36.59 -66.09 -17.69
CA ALA A 485 35.18 -65.90 -17.34
C ALA A 485 35.00 -65.08 -16.04
N GLU A 486 35.88 -65.25 -15.04
CA GLU A 486 35.89 -64.42 -13.83
C GLU A 486 36.21 -62.96 -14.17
N LYS A 487 37.20 -62.70 -15.03
CA LYS A 487 37.51 -61.36 -15.55
C LYS A 487 36.35 -60.76 -16.34
N GLU A 488 35.67 -61.54 -17.17
CA GLU A 488 34.50 -61.10 -17.93
C GLU A 488 33.31 -60.80 -17.02
N ARG A 489 33.05 -61.60 -15.97
CA ARG A 489 32.02 -61.30 -14.97
C ARG A 489 32.33 -60.01 -14.22
N ILE A 490 33.54 -59.89 -13.65
CA ILE A 490 33.97 -58.68 -12.93
C ILE A 490 33.88 -57.44 -13.84
N ARG A 491 34.26 -57.58 -15.11
CA ARG A 491 34.17 -56.49 -16.09
C ARG A 491 32.72 -56.12 -16.40
N ALA A 492 31.83 -57.09 -16.63
CA ALA A 492 30.42 -56.83 -16.87
C ALA A 492 29.71 -56.24 -15.63
N GLU A 493 30.12 -56.65 -14.43
CA GLU A 493 29.64 -56.16 -13.13
C GLU A 493 30.11 -54.72 -12.86
N GLU A 494 31.36 -54.39 -13.21
CA GLU A 494 31.88 -53.01 -13.18
C GLU A 494 31.25 -52.13 -14.28
N GLU A 495 31.10 -52.63 -15.51
CA GLU A 495 30.47 -51.90 -16.62
C GLU A 495 28.97 -51.64 -16.35
N THR A 496 28.24 -52.58 -15.74
CA THR A 496 26.86 -52.34 -15.28
C THR A 496 26.81 -51.40 -14.08
N ARG A 497 27.73 -51.50 -13.10
CA ARG A 497 27.82 -50.53 -11.99
C ARG A 497 28.06 -49.11 -12.50
N VAL A 498 29.00 -48.92 -13.44
CA VAL A 498 29.28 -47.63 -14.08
C VAL A 498 28.06 -47.15 -14.88
N LYS A 499 27.40 -48.03 -15.65
CA LYS A 499 26.20 -47.68 -16.42
C LYS A 499 25.05 -47.24 -15.52
N THR A 500 24.73 -47.98 -14.47
CA THR A 500 23.66 -47.63 -13.52
C THR A 500 24.00 -46.39 -12.69
N ALA A 501 25.27 -46.17 -12.34
CA ALA A 501 25.72 -44.91 -11.73
C ALA A 501 25.54 -43.72 -12.68
N GLN A 502 25.85 -43.90 -13.98
CA GLN A 502 25.65 -42.88 -15.00
C GLN A 502 24.16 -42.62 -15.30
N GLU A 503 23.33 -43.65 -15.26
CA GLU A 503 21.87 -43.55 -15.36
C GLU A 503 21.29 -42.80 -14.16
N LEU A 504 21.73 -43.07 -12.92
CA LEU A 504 21.36 -42.32 -11.72
C LEU A 504 21.86 -40.87 -11.74
N LEU A 505 23.06 -40.60 -12.27
CA LEU A 505 23.62 -39.26 -12.42
C LEU A 505 22.85 -38.42 -13.46
N ASN A 506 22.29 -39.08 -14.48
CA ASN A 506 21.49 -38.44 -15.53
C ASN A 506 20.00 -38.39 -15.23
N ALA A 507 19.48 -39.28 -14.39
CA ALA A 507 18.09 -39.32 -13.96
C ALA A 507 17.66 -38.00 -13.29
N ARG A 508 16.41 -37.63 -13.52
CA ARG A 508 15.79 -36.40 -13.00
C ARG A 508 14.46 -36.70 -12.37
N GLY A 509 13.98 -35.77 -11.53
CA GLY A 509 12.60 -35.74 -11.05
C GLY A 509 11.95 -34.39 -11.34
N SER A 510 10.69 -34.26 -10.92
CA SER A 510 9.91 -33.03 -10.98
C SER A 510 9.48 -32.56 -9.59
N LEU A 511 9.15 -31.28 -9.48
CA LEU A 511 8.66 -30.63 -8.26
C LEU A 511 7.46 -29.76 -8.60
N THR A 512 6.37 -29.88 -7.82
CA THR A 512 5.21 -28.99 -7.89
C THR A 512 4.92 -28.37 -6.53
N ILE A 513 4.68 -27.06 -6.52
CA ILE A 513 4.43 -26.27 -5.32
C ILE A 513 3.37 -25.20 -5.65
N ASN A 514 2.22 -25.29 -4.97
CA ASN A 514 1.24 -24.22 -4.92
C ASN A 514 1.32 -23.53 -3.55
N THR A 515 0.87 -22.29 -3.45
CA THR A 515 0.76 -21.58 -2.16
C THR A 515 -0.57 -20.85 -2.05
N ASP A 516 -0.97 -20.61 -0.81
CA ASP A 516 -2.13 -19.81 -0.44
C ASP A 516 -1.65 -18.75 0.59
N PRO A 517 -1.58 -17.45 0.23
CA PRO A 517 -1.90 -16.88 -1.09
C PRO A 517 -0.95 -17.32 -2.22
N MET A 518 -1.43 -17.25 -3.47
CA MET A 518 -0.64 -17.50 -4.67
C MET A 518 0.35 -16.35 -4.95
N GLY A 519 1.42 -16.62 -5.72
CA GLY A 519 2.45 -15.64 -6.05
C GLY A 519 3.59 -15.54 -5.01
N ALA A 520 3.62 -16.43 -4.01
CA ALA A 520 4.73 -16.53 -3.06
C ALA A 520 6.05 -16.82 -3.77
N THR A 521 7.14 -16.23 -3.29
CA THR A 521 8.49 -16.50 -3.80
C THR A 521 8.98 -17.83 -3.25
N VAL A 522 9.33 -18.74 -4.14
CA VAL A 522 9.86 -20.08 -3.82
C VAL A 522 11.32 -20.16 -4.27
N VAL A 523 12.18 -20.63 -3.39
CA VAL A 523 13.62 -20.88 -3.61
C VAL A 523 13.88 -22.36 -3.34
N VAL A 524 14.61 -23.04 -4.23
CA VAL A 524 14.80 -24.51 -4.20
C VAL A 524 16.30 -24.82 -4.20
N GLY A 525 16.89 -24.94 -3.01
CA GLY A 525 18.35 -24.95 -2.85
C GLY A 525 19.00 -23.70 -3.42
N GLU A 526 20.10 -23.86 -4.15
CA GLU A 526 20.85 -22.76 -4.81
C GLU A 526 20.20 -22.26 -6.13
N LEU A 527 18.95 -22.65 -6.43
CA LEU A 527 18.26 -22.25 -7.66
C LEU A 527 17.62 -20.86 -7.52
N ALA A 528 17.61 -20.10 -8.62
CA ALA A 528 17.06 -18.76 -8.66
C ALA A 528 15.59 -18.70 -8.17
N PRO A 529 15.17 -17.67 -7.42
CA PRO A 529 13.81 -17.55 -6.90
C PRO A 529 12.75 -17.51 -8.02
N ARG A 530 11.60 -18.15 -7.81
CA ARG A 530 10.47 -18.17 -8.76
C ARG A 530 9.13 -18.06 -8.01
N PRO A 531 8.10 -17.40 -8.58
CA PRO A 531 6.78 -17.31 -7.96
C PRO A 531 6.04 -18.66 -8.02
N SER A 532 5.13 -18.88 -7.07
CA SER A 532 4.09 -19.91 -7.16
C SER A 532 2.93 -19.46 -8.08
N PRO A 533 2.19 -20.39 -8.72
CA PRO A 533 2.37 -21.85 -8.70
C PRO A 533 3.61 -22.27 -9.49
N LEU A 534 4.48 -23.05 -8.85
CA LEU A 534 5.76 -23.47 -9.41
C LEU A 534 5.69 -24.93 -9.86
N SER A 535 5.98 -25.17 -11.14
CA SER A 535 6.34 -26.48 -11.65
C SER A 535 7.77 -26.46 -12.17
N MET A 536 8.60 -27.36 -11.66
CA MET A 536 9.95 -27.60 -12.15
C MET A 536 10.06 -29.04 -12.66
N LYS A 537 10.62 -29.17 -13.86
CA LYS A 537 11.05 -30.44 -14.46
C LYS A 537 12.57 -30.49 -14.46
N ASP A 538 13.12 -31.67 -14.71
CA ASP A 538 14.55 -31.89 -14.91
C ASP A 538 15.44 -31.48 -13.73
N LEU A 539 14.91 -31.59 -12.49
CA LEU A 539 15.69 -31.45 -11.26
C LEU A 539 16.60 -32.65 -11.05
N ARG A 540 17.82 -32.43 -10.54
CA ARG A 540 18.74 -33.52 -10.17
C ARG A 540 18.17 -34.31 -8.99
N LEU A 541 18.57 -35.58 -8.86
CA LEU A 541 18.21 -36.39 -7.71
C LEU A 541 18.90 -35.89 -6.44
N GLY A 542 18.25 -36.06 -5.29
CA GLY A 542 18.79 -35.70 -3.98
C GLY A 542 17.88 -34.77 -3.19
N ARG A 543 18.41 -34.23 -2.08
CA ARG A 543 17.64 -33.37 -1.17
C ARG A 543 17.80 -31.90 -1.47
N TYR A 544 16.71 -31.17 -1.29
CA TYR A 544 16.64 -29.72 -1.48
C TYR A 544 15.96 -29.07 -0.27
N SER A 545 16.52 -27.96 0.20
CA SER A 545 15.80 -27.03 1.08
C SER A 545 14.91 -26.15 0.21
N VAL A 546 13.61 -26.21 0.42
CA VAL A 546 12.62 -25.32 -0.21
C VAL A 546 12.28 -24.22 0.79
N THR A 547 12.57 -22.97 0.44
CA THR A 547 12.20 -21.80 1.24
C THR A 547 11.14 -21.00 0.50
N ILE A 548 10.06 -20.64 1.20
CA ILE A 548 8.88 -19.98 0.66
C ILE A 548 8.64 -18.71 1.46
N SER A 549 8.53 -17.56 0.79
CA SER A 549 8.29 -16.27 1.42
C SER A 549 7.29 -15.43 0.62
N PHE A 550 6.46 -14.67 1.33
CA PHE A 550 5.53 -13.71 0.72
C PHE A 550 5.47 -12.45 1.61
N PRO A 551 5.41 -11.23 1.06
CA PRO A 551 5.48 -10.00 1.86
C PRO A 551 4.35 -9.91 2.91
N GLY A 552 4.72 -9.68 4.17
CA GLY A 552 3.77 -9.64 5.29
C GLY A 552 3.28 -11.00 5.78
N TYR A 553 3.94 -12.10 5.37
CA TYR A 553 3.68 -13.46 5.83
C TYR A 553 4.97 -14.08 6.41
N ASP A 554 4.83 -15.10 7.25
CA ASP A 554 5.96 -15.85 7.77
C ASP A 554 6.62 -16.72 6.68
N THR A 555 7.95 -16.69 6.65
CA THR A 555 8.76 -17.56 5.78
C THR A 555 8.68 -19.00 6.26
N GLU A 556 8.38 -19.92 5.35
CA GLU A 556 8.36 -21.37 5.61
C GLU A 556 9.53 -22.06 4.91
N THR A 557 10.18 -23.02 5.59
CA THR A 557 11.26 -23.82 5.02
C THR A 557 10.97 -25.32 5.21
N ARG A 558 11.12 -26.11 4.15
CA ARG A 558 10.93 -27.57 4.16
C ARG A 558 12.10 -28.27 3.47
N GLU A 559 12.59 -29.37 4.05
CA GLU A 559 13.43 -30.31 3.27
C GLU A 559 12.55 -31.24 2.43
N ILE A 560 12.96 -31.48 1.19
CA ILE A 560 12.32 -32.40 0.25
C ILE A 560 13.37 -33.31 -0.39
N GLU A 561 12.93 -34.42 -0.99
CA GLU A 561 13.77 -35.33 -1.75
C GLU A 561 13.21 -35.51 -3.17
N ILE A 562 14.06 -35.30 -4.19
CA ILE A 562 13.73 -35.48 -5.62
C ILE A 562 14.24 -36.85 -6.06
N LYS A 563 13.35 -37.65 -6.64
CA LYS A 563 13.60 -39.05 -7.04
C LYS A 563 13.44 -39.25 -8.54
N ALA A 564 13.95 -40.37 -9.05
CA ALA A 564 14.03 -40.65 -10.48
C ALA A 564 12.65 -40.84 -11.11
N ASN A 565 12.31 -39.99 -12.08
CA ASN A 565 11.05 -39.97 -12.82
C ASN A 565 9.79 -39.78 -11.94
N GLU A 566 9.95 -39.29 -10.72
CA GLU A 566 8.88 -39.01 -9.75
C GLU A 566 8.62 -37.50 -9.68
N THR A 567 7.36 -37.09 -9.53
CA THR A 567 7.00 -35.72 -9.20
C THR A 567 6.81 -35.61 -7.69
N THR A 568 7.72 -34.92 -7.03
CA THR A 568 7.57 -34.53 -5.63
C THR A 568 6.57 -33.37 -5.57
N ASP A 569 5.31 -33.65 -5.23
CA ASP A 569 4.28 -32.62 -5.04
C ASP A 569 4.18 -32.21 -3.56
N LEU A 570 4.20 -30.90 -3.30
CA LEU A 570 3.97 -30.35 -1.96
C LEU A 570 2.53 -29.86 -1.75
N GLY A 571 1.68 -29.92 -2.79
CA GLY A 571 0.32 -29.42 -2.77
C GLY A 571 0.27 -27.90 -2.56
N THR A 572 -0.79 -27.43 -1.88
CA THR A 572 -0.97 -26.00 -1.56
C THR A 572 -0.50 -25.69 -0.15
N ILE A 573 0.59 -24.92 -0.05
CA ILE A 573 1.18 -24.50 1.22
C ILE A 573 0.51 -23.19 1.67
N LYS A 574 -0.23 -23.25 2.79
CA LYS A 574 -0.89 -22.09 3.42
C LYS A 574 0.12 -21.32 4.27
N LEU A 575 0.43 -20.09 3.85
CA LEU A 575 1.32 -19.20 4.60
C LEU A 575 0.56 -18.45 5.68
N HIS A 576 1.21 -18.17 6.81
CA HIS A 576 0.60 -17.46 7.93
C HIS A 576 0.89 -15.96 7.82
N ARG A 577 -0.16 -15.12 7.70
CA ARG A 577 -0.02 -13.65 7.65
C ARG A 577 0.52 -13.15 8.98
N GLN A 578 1.52 -12.28 8.94
CA GLN A 578 2.07 -11.67 10.16
C GLN A 578 1.07 -10.69 10.74
N VAL A 579 0.67 -10.93 11.99
CA VAL A 579 -0.34 -10.15 12.71
C VAL A 579 0.15 -9.72 14.09
N GLY A 580 -0.50 -8.70 14.63
CA GLY A 580 -0.40 -8.22 16.01
C GLY A 580 -1.78 -7.78 16.52
N GLY A 581 -1.81 -7.32 17.77
CA GLY A 581 -3.02 -6.81 18.42
C GLY A 581 -3.09 -5.28 18.43
N VAL A 582 -4.31 -4.75 18.59
CA VAL A 582 -4.56 -3.33 18.84
C VAL A 582 -5.65 -3.17 19.91
N ASP A 583 -5.30 -2.57 21.04
CA ASP A 583 -6.28 -2.08 22.02
C ASP A 583 -6.69 -0.64 21.67
N ILE A 584 -7.99 -0.42 21.49
CA ILE A 584 -8.60 0.86 21.12
C ILE A 584 -9.51 1.31 22.25
N THR A 585 -9.27 2.50 22.80
CA THR A 585 -10.09 3.10 23.86
C THR A 585 -10.41 4.55 23.56
N SER A 586 -11.41 5.12 24.23
CA SER A 586 -11.69 6.56 24.16
C SER A 586 -12.33 7.08 25.43
N ASP A 587 -12.29 8.40 25.60
CA ASP A 587 -13.05 9.14 26.61
C ASP A 587 -13.88 10.24 25.90
N PRO A 588 -15.23 10.16 25.92
CA PRO A 588 -16.04 9.08 26.51
C PRO A 588 -15.88 7.75 25.75
N ALA A 589 -16.29 6.64 26.38
CA ALA A 589 -16.36 5.31 25.75
C ALA A 589 -17.65 5.13 24.92
N GLY A 590 -17.74 4.05 24.13
CA GLY A 590 -18.89 3.74 23.27
C GLY A 590 -18.90 4.44 21.90
N LEU A 591 -17.82 5.16 21.60
CA LEU A 591 -17.64 5.92 20.36
C LEU A 591 -17.28 5.00 19.19
N ASP A 592 -17.71 5.37 17.99
CA ASP A 592 -17.42 4.60 16.77
C ASP A 592 -15.96 4.80 16.34
N TYR A 593 -15.34 3.73 15.84
CA TYR A 593 -13.98 3.77 15.31
C TYR A 593 -13.87 3.13 13.92
N GLU A 594 -12.86 3.58 13.19
CA GLU A 594 -12.40 3.03 11.92
C GLU A 594 -10.88 2.92 11.98
N LEU A 595 -10.35 1.71 11.81
CA LEU A 595 -8.92 1.41 11.72
C LEU A 595 -8.63 0.91 10.29
N LYS A 596 -7.73 1.60 9.58
CA LYS A 596 -7.35 1.28 8.18
C LYS A 596 -5.84 1.42 7.96
N PRO A 597 -5.23 0.71 6.99
CA PRO A 597 -3.82 0.88 6.65
C PRO A 597 -3.44 2.35 6.38
N ALA A 598 -2.34 2.81 6.97
CA ALA A 598 -1.91 4.21 6.90
C ALA A 598 -1.18 4.50 5.58
N GLY A 599 -1.63 5.55 4.88
CA GLY A 599 -0.99 6.01 3.65
C GLY A 599 -1.24 5.15 2.41
N ALA A 600 -1.96 4.04 2.55
CA ALA A 600 -2.56 3.33 1.42
C ALA A 600 -3.56 4.25 0.68
N LEU A 601 -3.65 4.09 -0.64
CA LEU A 601 -4.60 4.83 -1.47
C LEU A 601 -5.82 3.97 -1.80
N PHE A 602 -5.55 2.74 -2.22
CA PHE A 602 -6.52 1.67 -2.26
C PHE A 602 -6.48 1.00 -0.90
N VAL A 603 -7.65 0.73 -0.34
CA VAL A 603 -7.78 -0.05 0.89
C VAL A 603 -8.84 -1.08 0.61
N ASN A 604 -8.46 -2.35 0.63
CA ASN A 604 -9.41 -3.45 0.57
C ASN A 604 -10.37 -3.30 1.78
N PRO A 605 -11.70 -3.31 1.58
CA PRO A 605 -12.66 -3.24 2.69
C PRO A 605 -12.41 -4.29 3.79
N ALA A 606 -11.82 -5.44 3.47
CA ALA A 606 -11.47 -6.48 4.45
C ALA A 606 -10.28 -6.11 5.38
N ASP A 607 -9.41 -5.17 4.98
CA ASP A 607 -8.34 -4.63 5.84
C ASP A 607 -8.82 -3.40 6.65
N ILE A 608 -10.07 -2.93 6.47
CA ILE A 608 -10.71 -1.92 7.33
C ILE A 608 -11.40 -2.64 8.49
N ARG A 609 -11.09 -2.24 9.73
CA ARG A 609 -11.78 -2.73 10.94
C ARG A 609 -12.57 -1.59 11.57
N THR A 610 -13.87 -1.78 11.76
CA THR A 610 -14.77 -0.81 12.40
C THR A 610 -15.44 -1.41 13.64
N GLY A 611 -15.95 -0.56 14.53
CA GLY A 611 -16.67 -0.98 15.72
C GLY A 611 -16.86 0.16 16.71
N LYS A 612 -17.06 -0.18 17.99
CA LYS A 612 -17.17 0.79 19.09
C LYS A 612 -16.08 0.59 20.15
N THR A 613 -15.71 1.66 20.85
CA THR A 613 -14.75 1.63 21.94
C THR A 613 -15.38 1.18 23.28
N PRO A 614 -14.65 0.53 24.19
CA PRO A 614 -13.32 -0.05 23.98
C PRO A 614 -13.38 -1.33 23.11
N ALA A 615 -12.33 -1.57 22.33
CA ALA A 615 -12.18 -2.79 21.54
C ALA A 615 -10.75 -3.32 21.59
N THR A 616 -10.60 -4.64 21.54
CA THR A 616 -9.29 -5.30 21.33
C THR A 616 -9.39 -6.11 20.04
N LEU A 617 -8.51 -5.81 19.10
CA LEU A 617 -8.28 -6.58 17.89
C LEU A 617 -7.04 -7.45 18.11
N SER A 618 -7.05 -8.70 17.63
CA SER A 618 -5.96 -9.67 17.84
C SER A 618 -5.31 -10.20 16.56
N ASP A 619 -5.89 -9.87 15.41
CA ASP A 619 -5.58 -10.40 14.08
C ASP A 619 -5.26 -9.28 13.08
N VAL A 620 -4.79 -8.12 13.56
CA VAL A 620 -4.46 -6.98 12.70
C VAL A 620 -3.13 -7.25 12.01
N PRO A 621 -3.04 -7.19 10.67
CA PRO A 621 -1.77 -7.37 9.95
C PRO A 621 -0.68 -6.41 10.44
N VAL A 622 0.58 -6.82 10.36
CA VAL A 622 1.71 -5.94 10.68
C VAL A 622 1.81 -4.77 9.70
N GLY A 623 2.11 -3.58 10.22
CA GLY A 623 2.22 -2.36 9.42
C GLY A 623 1.76 -1.10 10.15
N ALA A 624 1.74 0.01 9.43
CA ALA A 624 1.21 1.28 9.93
C ALA A 624 -0.29 1.39 9.64
N TYR A 625 -1.06 1.86 10.61
CA TYR A 625 -2.51 2.05 10.54
C TYR A 625 -2.91 3.47 10.97
N GLN A 626 -3.97 3.99 10.38
CA GLN A 626 -4.66 5.19 10.83
C GLN A 626 -5.93 4.77 11.57
N LEU A 627 -6.02 5.16 12.84
CA LEU A 627 -7.21 5.06 13.65
C LEU A 627 -7.96 6.39 13.58
N THR A 628 -9.21 6.34 13.15
CA THR A 628 -10.20 7.40 13.33
C THR A 628 -11.15 6.98 14.45
N ILE A 629 -11.43 7.87 15.41
CA ILE A 629 -12.57 7.71 16.35
C ILE A 629 -13.50 8.91 16.11
N SER A 630 -14.81 8.66 16.07
CA SER A 630 -15.81 9.68 15.82
C SER A 630 -16.80 9.80 17.00
N ARG A 631 -17.09 11.04 17.38
CA ARG A 631 -18.16 11.42 18.31
C ARG A 631 -19.17 12.23 17.51
N PRO A 632 -20.49 11.90 17.53
CA PRO A 632 -21.47 12.61 16.71
C PRO A 632 -21.44 14.13 16.96
N ASN A 633 -21.37 14.91 15.89
CA ASN A 633 -21.22 16.37 15.89
C ASN A 633 -19.92 16.90 16.52
N TRP A 634 -18.83 16.14 16.50
CA TRP A 634 -17.50 16.59 16.94
C TRP A 634 -16.42 16.39 15.85
N PRO A 635 -15.29 17.11 15.91
CA PRO A 635 -14.11 16.77 15.13
C PRO A 635 -13.65 15.34 15.44
N ASN A 636 -13.35 14.55 14.41
CA ASN A 636 -12.81 13.20 14.60
C ASN A 636 -11.44 13.25 15.30
N TYR A 637 -11.23 12.34 16.25
CA TYR A 637 -9.88 12.00 16.69
C TYR A 637 -9.21 11.18 15.58
N VAL A 638 -7.96 11.53 15.23
CA VAL A 638 -7.16 10.78 14.26
C VAL A 638 -5.78 10.51 14.86
N GLY A 639 -5.44 9.22 15.00
CA GLY A 639 -4.14 8.74 15.49
C GLY A 639 -3.49 7.78 14.49
N ASN A 640 -2.17 7.67 14.54
CA ASN A 640 -1.43 6.67 13.80
C ASN A 640 -0.94 5.57 14.75
N ILE A 641 -1.05 4.32 14.34
CA ILE A 641 -0.70 3.11 15.10
C ILE A 641 0.35 2.33 14.29
N SER A 642 1.33 1.73 14.96
CA SER A 642 2.24 0.74 14.38
C SER A 642 1.91 -0.62 14.97
N VAL A 643 1.64 -1.62 14.13
CA VAL A 643 1.31 -2.99 14.53
C VAL A 643 2.51 -3.87 14.22
N GLU A 644 3.03 -4.53 15.26
CA GLU A 644 4.22 -5.37 15.21
C GLU A 644 3.85 -6.84 15.43
N ARG A 645 4.63 -7.77 14.85
CA ARG A 645 4.34 -9.21 14.87
C ARG A 645 4.26 -9.72 16.32
N ASN A 646 3.12 -10.26 16.70
CA ASN A 646 2.80 -10.71 18.07
C ASN A 646 2.81 -9.61 19.16
N GLY A 647 2.92 -8.33 18.80
CA GLY A 647 2.83 -7.21 19.73
C GLY A 647 1.43 -6.61 19.81
N THR A 648 1.03 -6.06 20.96
CA THR A 648 -0.25 -5.36 21.12
C THR A 648 -0.02 -3.85 21.21
N ALA A 649 -0.34 -3.13 20.13
CA ALA A 649 -0.36 -1.67 20.14
C ALA A 649 -1.54 -1.13 20.96
N LYS A 650 -1.43 0.09 21.50
CA LYS A 650 -2.48 0.69 22.32
C LYS A 650 -2.79 2.12 21.87
N ALA A 651 -4.06 2.46 21.76
CA ALA A 651 -4.54 3.78 21.37
C ALA A 651 -5.66 4.29 22.30
N HIS A 652 -5.68 5.60 22.50
CA HIS A 652 -6.68 6.30 23.31
C HIS A 652 -7.05 7.64 22.67
N GLY A 653 -8.34 7.82 22.36
CA GLY A 653 -8.88 9.08 21.84
C GLY A 653 -9.70 9.85 22.87
N THR A 654 -9.29 11.07 23.20
CA THR A 654 -9.97 11.92 24.19
C THR A 654 -10.70 13.08 23.51
N PHE A 655 -12.00 13.24 23.79
CA PHE A 655 -12.85 14.28 23.20
C PHE A 655 -13.09 15.42 24.19
N VAL A 656 -12.07 16.26 24.38
CA VAL A 656 -12.07 17.34 25.39
C VAL A 656 -12.99 18.49 24.96
N GLY A 657 -14.13 18.64 25.63
CA GLY A 657 -15.05 19.76 25.40
C GLY A 657 -14.58 21.09 25.96
N ALA A 658 -15.26 22.15 25.54
CA ALA A 658 -15.14 23.48 26.11
C ALA A 658 -16.20 23.71 27.20
N THR A 659 -15.89 24.60 28.15
CA THR A 659 -16.88 25.17 29.08
C THR A 659 -17.23 26.58 28.62
N VAL A 660 -18.49 26.98 28.79
CA VAL A 660 -18.98 28.31 28.40
C VAL A 660 -19.79 28.92 29.54
N VAL A 661 -19.37 30.07 30.03
CA VAL A 661 -20.05 30.84 31.07
C VAL A 661 -20.71 32.06 30.43
N ILE A 662 -22.03 32.20 30.60
CA ILE A 662 -22.85 33.23 29.95
C ILE A 662 -23.50 34.09 31.03
N ASN A 663 -23.08 35.35 31.12
CA ASN A 663 -23.63 36.38 32.02
C ASN A 663 -24.47 37.39 31.24
N SER A 664 -25.35 38.12 31.93
CA SER A 664 -25.92 39.35 31.39
C SER A 664 -26.00 40.48 32.42
N ASN A 665 -26.07 41.71 31.93
CA ASN A 665 -26.46 42.87 32.74
C ASN A 665 -27.74 43.48 32.14
N PRO A 666 -28.87 43.53 32.90
CA PRO A 666 -29.11 42.84 34.18
C PRO A 666 -29.01 41.31 34.07
N GLN A 667 -28.80 40.64 35.21
CA GLN A 667 -28.78 39.16 35.31
C GLN A 667 -30.21 38.59 35.33
N GLY A 668 -30.36 37.28 35.12
CA GLY A 668 -31.64 36.58 35.05
C GLY A 668 -32.27 36.55 33.65
N GLY A 669 -31.54 36.95 32.61
CA GLY A 669 -31.98 36.85 31.23
C GLY A 669 -31.97 35.40 30.73
N THR A 670 -33.00 35.00 29.99
CA THR A 670 -33.15 33.68 29.38
C THR A 670 -32.14 33.51 28.24
N VAL A 671 -31.30 32.48 28.32
CA VAL A 671 -30.32 32.14 27.29
C VAL A 671 -30.90 31.12 26.32
N MET A 672 -30.77 31.38 25.02
CA MET A 672 -31.26 30.54 23.94
C MET A 672 -30.14 30.26 22.92
N ARG A 673 -30.17 29.07 22.32
CA ARG A 673 -29.37 28.68 21.14
C ARG A 673 -30.27 27.91 20.18
N ASP A 674 -30.20 28.20 18.88
CA ASP A 674 -30.97 27.47 17.86
C ASP A 674 -32.50 27.43 18.15
N GLN A 675 -33.03 28.53 18.70
CA GLN A 675 -34.40 28.70 19.27
C GLN A 675 -34.73 27.84 20.52
N VAL A 676 -33.83 26.95 20.96
CA VAL A 676 -33.98 26.18 22.20
C VAL A 676 -33.53 27.01 23.41
N GLN A 677 -34.36 27.07 24.46
CA GLN A 677 -33.99 27.67 25.74
C GLN A 677 -33.03 26.75 26.51
N LEU A 678 -31.89 27.28 26.94
CA LEU A 678 -30.85 26.54 27.67
C LEU A 678 -30.83 26.82 29.18
N GLY A 679 -31.38 27.96 29.62
CA GLY A 679 -31.37 28.36 31.03
C GLY A 679 -31.52 29.88 31.20
N THR A 680 -31.07 30.40 32.34
CA THR A 680 -31.02 31.84 32.65
C THR A 680 -29.63 32.25 33.14
N THR A 681 -29.25 33.52 32.97
CA THR A 681 -27.93 34.04 33.37
C THR A 681 -27.81 34.28 34.88
N PRO A 682 -26.66 33.99 35.53
CA PRO A 682 -25.47 33.33 34.98
C PRO A 682 -25.69 31.84 34.65
N LEU A 683 -25.37 31.45 33.41
CA LEU A 683 -25.47 30.07 32.94
C LEU A 683 -24.06 29.50 32.70
N THR A 684 -23.80 28.25 33.11
CA THR A 684 -22.57 27.52 32.75
C THR A 684 -22.94 26.26 31.99
N LEU A 685 -22.34 26.09 30.81
CA LEU A 685 -22.51 24.93 29.94
C LEU A 685 -21.15 24.21 29.83
N ASN A 686 -21.14 22.90 30.06
CA ASN A 686 -19.93 22.07 30.04
C ASN A 686 -19.98 21.05 28.88
N ASP A 687 -18.83 20.48 28.52
CA ASP A 687 -18.68 19.49 27.44
C ASP A 687 -19.30 19.95 26.11
N LEU A 688 -19.17 21.24 25.80
CA LEU A 688 -19.60 21.80 24.52
C LEU A 688 -18.55 21.55 23.44
N GLN A 689 -19.03 21.30 22.22
CA GLN A 689 -18.20 21.20 21.02
C GLN A 689 -17.31 22.46 20.87
N PRO A 690 -15.98 22.31 20.72
CA PRO A 690 -15.10 23.42 20.38
C PRO A 690 -15.42 23.99 18.99
N GLY A 691 -15.46 25.32 18.87
CA GLY A 691 -15.89 26.01 17.65
C GLY A 691 -16.42 27.41 17.92
N ASP A 692 -16.81 28.10 16.85
CA ASP A 692 -17.49 29.39 16.93
C ASP A 692 -18.97 29.18 17.31
N MET A 693 -19.46 29.94 18.29
CA MET A 693 -20.79 29.76 18.85
C MET A 693 -21.44 31.08 19.21
N THR A 694 -22.78 31.10 19.11
CA THR A 694 -23.62 32.29 19.27
C THR A 694 -24.84 31.93 20.11
N PHE A 695 -25.17 32.77 21.09
CA PHE A 695 -26.33 32.64 21.96
C PHE A 695 -27.14 33.93 21.96
N THR A 696 -28.45 33.84 22.04
CA THR A 696 -29.35 34.98 22.22
C THR A 696 -29.81 35.03 23.66
N ILE A 697 -29.58 36.15 24.34
CA ILE A 697 -30.09 36.40 25.68
C ILE A 697 -31.33 37.29 25.55
N THR A 698 -32.44 36.90 26.18
CA THR A 698 -33.71 37.65 26.17
C THR A 698 -34.16 37.93 27.60
N MET A 699 -34.86 39.05 27.84
CA MET A 699 -35.56 39.28 29.10
C MET A 699 -36.78 40.16 28.87
N ARG A 700 -37.86 39.94 29.61
CA ARG A 700 -39.13 40.64 29.41
C ARG A 700 -38.95 42.16 29.54
N GLY A 701 -39.29 42.87 28.47
CA GLY A 701 -39.21 44.34 28.42
C GLY A 701 -37.87 44.92 27.96
N LEU A 702 -36.85 44.10 27.69
CA LEU A 702 -35.56 44.55 27.17
C LEU A 702 -35.30 44.03 25.74
N GLU A 703 -34.52 44.77 24.96
CA GLU A 703 -34.01 44.30 23.68
C GLU A 703 -33.11 43.06 23.87
N PRO A 704 -33.28 41.99 23.06
CA PRO A 704 -32.40 40.83 23.07
C PRO A 704 -30.94 41.19 22.79
N ALA A 705 -30.01 40.52 23.47
CA ALA A 705 -28.57 40.65 23.26
C ALA A 705 -28.00 39.34 22.70
N THR A 706 -27.50 39.39 21.48
CA THR A 706 -26.69 38.30 20.91
C THR A 706 -25.28 38.39 21.48
N VAL A 707 -24.75 37.26 21.97
CA VAL A 707 -23.35 37.10 22.37
C VAL A 707 -22.72 35.95 21.60
N SER A 708 -21.48 36.11 21.15
CA SER A 708 -20.76 35.08 20.42
C SER A 708 -19.29 35.07 20.76
N GLY A 709 -18.63 33.94 20.47
CA GLY A 709 -17.21 33.76 20.66
C GLY A 709 -16.77 32.37 20.23
N ARG A 710 -15.45 32.15 20.21
CA ARG A 710 -14.85 30.85 19.87
C ARG A 710 -14.51 30.10 21.13
N ALA A 711 -15.10 28.93 21.32
CA ALA A 711 -14.79 28.04 22.42
C ALA A 711 -13.68 27.07 22.00
N GLU A 712 -12.69 26.88 22.87
CA GLU A 712 -11.54 26.01 22.63
C GLU A 712 -11.59 24.79 23.56
N ALA A 713 -11.11 23.65 23.07
CA ALA A 713 -11.06 22.39 23.82
C ALA A 713 -10.34 22.57 25.18
N GLY A 714 -11.00 22.15 26.26
CA GLY A 714 -10.46 22.23 27.63
C GLY A 714 -10.36 23.64 28.22
N LYS A 715 -10.90 24.67 27.56
CA LYS A 715 -10.92 26.06 28.07
C LYS A 715 -12.33 26.53 28.43
N THR A 716 -12.39 27.53 29.30
CA THR A 716 -13.62 28.27 29.62
C THR A 716 -13.72 29.54 28.78
N LEU A 717 -14.73 29.62 27.91
CA LEU A 717 -15.14 30.84 27.23
C LEU A 717 -16.13 31.61 28.13
N THR A 718 -15.89 32.90 28.39
CA THR A 718 -16.82 33.75 29.15
C THR A 718 -17.47 34.77 28.23
N LEU A 719 -18.79 34.70 28.08
CA LEU A 719 -19.61 35.61 27.29
C LEU A 719 -20.44 36.52 28.22
N ASN A 720 -20.45 37.83 27.93
CA ASN A 720 -21.12 38.82 28.78
C ASN A 720 -22.06 39.69 27.93
N GLY A 721 -23.37 39.49 28.09
CA GLY A 721 -24.39 40.29 27.42
C GLY A 721 -24.72 41.59 28.17
N THR A 722 -25.22 42.58 27.45
CA THR A 722 -25.92 43.74 28.05
C THR A 722 -27.24 43.89 27.34
N LEU A 723 -28.34 43.77 28.08
CA LEU A 723 -29.70 43.91 27.56
C LEU A 723 -30.10 45.38 27.67
N LEU A 724 -30.67 45.94 26.61
CA LEU A 724 -30.97 47.37 26.53
C LEU A 724 -32.44 47.65 26.84
N ASP A 725 -32.68 48.47 27.85
CA ASP A 725 -33.98 49.10 28.08
C ASP A 725 -34.08 50.30 27.14
N ILE A 726 -34.84 50.15 26.06
CA ILE A 726 -35.04 51.19 25.05
C ILE A 726 -36.12 52.22 25.44
N ASP A 727 -36.98 51.90 26.41
CA ASP A 727 -38.07 52.77 26.87
C ASP A 727 -37.68 53.65 28.06
N LYS A 728 -36.61 53.26 28.77
CA LYS A 728 -35.87 54.11 29.70
C LYS A 728 -35.19 55.27 28.98
N VAL A 729 -35.15 56.41 29.67
CA VAL A 729 -34.47 57.62 29.20
C VAL A 729 -32.98 57.53 29.49
N MET A 730 -32.18 57.46 28.44
CA MET A 730 -30.72 57.39 28.48
C MET A 730 -30.07 58.77 28.67
N ARG A 731 -28.88 58.78 29.30
CA ARG A 731 -28.06 59.98 29.52
C ARG A 731 -27.08 60.15 28.36
N LEU A 732 -26.65 61.39 28.08
CA LEU A 732 -25.69 61.71 27.00
C LEU A 732 -24.26 61.16 27.19
N SER A 733 -23.98 60.54 28.34
CA SER A 733 -22.79 59.74 28.63
C SER A 733 -22.90 58.29 28.18
N ASP A 734 -24.11 57.79 27.98
CA ASP A 734 -24.44 56.37 27.83
C ASP A 734 -24.85 56.05 26.37
N LEU A 735 -24.45 56.90 25.42
CA LEU A 735 -24.81 56.84 24.00
C LEU A 735 -23.57 56.71 23.13
N ASP A 736 -23.68 55.90 22.07
CA ASP A 736 -22.66 55.81 21.01
C ASP A 736 -22.84 56.97 20.01
N GLU A 737 -24.09 57.31 19.67
CA GLU A 737 -24.43 58.53 18.93
C GLU A 737 -25.42 59.41 19.69
N ARG A 738 -25.15 60.71 19.74
CA ARG A 738 -26.04 61.71 20.37
C ARG A 738 -27.11 62.19 19.39
N PRO A 739 -28.30 62.61 19.89
CA PRO A 739 -29.31 63.21 19.03
C PRO A 739 -28.78 64.44 18.31
N VAL A 740 -29.09 64.55 17.01
CA VAL A 740 -28.67 65.68 16.16
C VAL A 740 -29.92 66.39 15.64
N PRO A 741 -30.10 67.71 15.86
CA PRO A 741 -31.21 68.45 15.25
C PRO A 741 -31.13 68.36 13.71
N ILE A 742 -32.22 67.93 13.06
CA ILE A 742 -32.36 67.87 11.60
C ILE A 742 -33.41 68.86 11.07
N GLN A 743 -34.35 69.28 11.93
CA GLN A 743 -35.25 70.40 11.67
C GLN A 743 -35.32 71.26 12.92
N GLN A 744 -34.99 72.55 12.80
CA GLN A 744 -35.15 73.54 13.85
C GLN A 744 -36.27 74.50 13.49
N VAL A 745 -36.97 75.00 14.51
CA VAL A 745 -38.00 76.04 14.40
C VAL A 745 -37.64 77.13 15.39
N GLU A 746 -37.67 78.39 14.97
CA GLU A 746 -37.34 79.51 15.85
C GLU A 746 -38.49 79.85 16.82
N PRO A 747 -38.19 80.39 18.01
CA PRO A 747 -39.19 80.95 18.92
C PRO A 747 -39.98 82.07 18.26
N ASP A 748 -41.31 81.97 18.30
CA ASP A 748 -42.17 83.11 17.95
C ASP A 748 -42.17 84.11 19.12
N LEU A 749 -41.76 85.34 18.83
CA LEU A 749 -41.48 86.38 19.81
C LEU A 749 -42.25 87.65 19.46
N SER A 750 -42.76 88.35 20.48
CA SER A 750 -43.27 89.71 20.31
C SER A 750 -42.15 90.69 19.96
N SER A 751 -42.49 91.84 19.39
CA SER A 751 -41.49 92.86 19.04
C SER A 751 -40.65 93.33 20.24
N SER A 752 -41.24 93.49 21.44
CA SER A 752 -40.45 93.83 22.64
C SER A 752 -39.55 92.67 23.08
N ALA A 753 -40.00 91.41 22.98
CA ALA A 753 -39.19 90.25 23.32
C ALA A 753 -38.01 90.03 22.36
N ARG A 754 -38.08 90.54 21.12
CA ARG A 754 -36.91 90.62 20.21
C ARG A 754 -35.97 91.77 20.59
N ALA A 755 -36.50 92.92 20.99
CA ALA A 755 -35.70 94.08 21.42
C ALA A 755 -34.98 93.88 22.76
N GLU A 756 -35.60 93.20 23.72
CA GLU A 756 -35.00 92.83 25.02
C GLU A 756 -33.92 91.75 24.87
N GLY A 757 -34.07 90.83 23.91
CA GLY A 757 -33.24 89.63 23.77
C GLY A 757 -33.35 88.69 24.99
N GLY A 758 -32.30 87.92 25.26
CA GLY A 758 -32.16 87.13 26.48
C GLY A 758 -31.74 85.68 26.28
N SER A 759 -32.04 84.81 27.24
CA SER A 759 -31.75 83.37 27.14
C SER A 759 -32.78 82.50 27.83
N ALA A 760 -32.92 81.26 27.35
CA ALA A 760 -33.73 80.21 27.96
C ALA A 760 -33.06 78.85 27.77
N THR A 761 -33.14 77.98 28.78
CA THR A 761 -32.63 76.61 28.73
C THR A 761 -33.81 75.65 28.82
N ILE A 762 -33.99 74.83 27.80
CA ILE A 762 -35.08 73.86 27.69
C ILE A 762 -34.51 72.45 27.87
N GLU A 763 -35.06 71.67 28.78
CA GLU A 763 -34.83 70.24 28.94
C GLU A 763 -35.97 69.47 28.25
N PHE A 764 -35.66 68.37 27.59
CA PHE A 764 -36.63 67.49 26.94
C PHE A 764 -36.06 66.09 26.72
N VAL A 765 -36.93 65.14 26.37
CA VAL A 765 -36.54 63.79 25.94
C VAL A 765 -36.79 63.65 24.45
N VAL A 766 -35.73 63.45 23.66
CA VAL A 766 -35.85 63.05 22.25
C VAL A 766 -36.31 61.59 22.22
N GLY A 767 -37.42 61.32 21.54
CA GLY A 767 -37.95 59.97 21.34
C GLY A 767 -37.17 59.15 20.30
N LYS A 768 -37.51 57.86 20.18
CA LYS A 768 -36.92 56.94 19.19
C LYS A 768 -37.29 57.33 17.74
N ASP A 769 -38.35 58.11 17.60
CA ASP A 769 -38.87 58.76 16.40
C ASP A 769 -38.18 60.09 16.07
N GLY A 770 -37.34 60.60 16.96
CA GLY A 770 -36.68 61.90 16.83
C GLY A 770 -37.50 63.09 17.30
N LEU A 771 -38.67 62.88 17.92
CA LEU A 771 -39.55 63.96 18.37
C LEU A 771 -39.26 64.35 19.83
N PRO A 772 -39.23 65.67 20.16
CA PRO A 772 -39.15 66.13 21.54
C PRO A 772 -40.42 65.83 22.35
N THR A 773 -40.22 65.21 23.51
CA THR A 773 -41.24 64.87 24.52
C THR A 773 -40.77 65.34 25.90
N GLU A 774 -41.62 65.30 26.93
CA GLU A 774 -41.26 65.69 28.31
C GLU A 774 -40.60 67.09 28.44
N LEU A 775 -41.03 68.06 27.62
CA LEU A 775 -40.41 69.39 27.57
C LEU A 775 -40.62 70.22 28.85
N ARG A 776 -39.56 70.87 29.33
CA ARG A 776 -39.56 71.73 30.53
C ARG A 776 -38.59 72.90 30.37
N VAL A 777 -39.02 74.10 30.78
CA VAL A 777 -38.10 75.24 30.99
C VAL A 777 -37.30 75.00 32.26
N VAL A 778 -35.97 74.94 32.15
CA VAL A 778 -35.04 74.81 33.30
C VAL A 778 -34.69 76.17 33.88
N ASN A 779 -34.47 77.15 33.00
CA ASN A 779 -34.18 78.54 33.34
C ASN A 779 -34.59 79.45 32.16
N ALA A 780 -34.99 80.70 32.42
CA ALA A 780 -35.20 81.72 31.40
C ALA A 780 -35.08 83.13 31.98
N SER A 781 -34.47 84.06 31.24
CA SER A 781 -34.37 85.48 31.66
C SER A 781 -35.72 86.20 31.67
N ASN A 782 -36.70 85.72 30.90
CA ASN A 782 -38.07 86.21 30.88
C ASN A 782 -39.03 85.01 30.75
N PRO A 783 -40.07 84.85 31.61
CA PRO A 783 -41.02 83.73 31.52
C PRO A 783 -41.77 83.62 30.18
N ALA A 784 -41.99 84.73 29.46
CA ALA A 784 -42.58 84.71 28.13
C ALA A 784 -41.61 84.11 27.09
N LEU A 785 -40.34 84.53 27.11
CA LEU A 785 -39.27 83.96 26.29
C LEU A 785 -39.10 82.45 26.56
N GLY A 786 -39.14 82.04 27.84
CA GLY A 786 -39.08 80.63 28.22
C GLY A 786 -40.20 79.78 27.59
N ARG A 787 -41.45 80.28 27.60
CA ARG A 787 -42.59 79.62 26.94
C ARG A 787 -42.42 79.57 25.42
N ALA A 788 -41.98 80.66 24.79
CA ALA A 788 -41.74 80.71 23.34
C ALA A 788 -40.66 79.72 22.90
N CYS A 789 -39.52 79.67 23.61
CA CYS A 789 -38.44 78.73 23.36
C CYS A 789 -38.88 77.27 23.56
N MET A 790 -39.73 76.98 24.56
CA MET A 790 -40.29 75.64 24.76
C MET A 790 -41.27 75.25 23.63
N ALA A 791 -42.13 76.16 23.21
CA ALA A 791 -43.10 75.94 22.12
C ALA A 791 -42.43 75.80 20.74
N ALA A 792 -41.26 76.41 20.54
CA ALA A 792 -40.39 76.18 19.40
C ALA A 792 -39.67 74.83 19.49
N ALA A 793 -39.03 74.52 20.61
CA ALA A 793 -38.35 73.25 20.84
C ALA A 793 -39.28 72.04 20.62
N ALA A 794 -40.56 72.15 21.00
CA ALA A 794 -41.58 71.12 20.75
C ALA A 794 -41.87 70.84 19.25
N LYS A 795 -41.46 71.74 18.34
CA LYS A 795 -41.60 71.61 16.88
C LYS A 795 -40.30 71.19 16.18
N TRP A 796 -39.20 71.04 16.91
CA TRP A 796 -37.94 70.55 16.34
C TRP A 796 -38.04 69.06 16.00
N LYS A 797 -37.19 68.59 15.09
CA LYS A 797 -36.97 67.15 14.84
C LYS A 797 -35.50 66.84 14.93
N PHE A 798 -35.20 65.67 15.45
CA PHE A 798 -33.86 65.16 15.66
C PHE A 798 -33.67 63.86 14.87
N ARG A 799 -32.43 63.60 14.42
CA ARG A 799 -31.95 62.22 14.32
C ARG A 799 -31.82 61.70 15.77
N PRO A 800 -32.40 60.55 16.14
CA PRO A 800 -32.38 60.05 17.52
C PRO A 800 -30.98 59.90 18.13
N GLY A 801 -30.93 59.69 19.45
CA GLY A 801 -29.74 59.12 20.09
C GLY A 801 -29.71 57.60 19.86
N TYR A 802 -28.52 57.02 19.70
CA TYR A 802 -28.36 55.59 19.45
C TYR A 802 -27.40 54.92 20.44
N VAL A 803 -27.74 53.68 20.79
CA VAL A 803 -26.89 52.73 21.51
C VAL A 803 -26.85 51.44 20.70
N ARG A 804 -25.66 50.99 20.30
CA ARG A 804 -25.43 49.81 19.46
C ARG A 804 -26.29 49.76 18.20
N GLY A 805 -26.49 50.92 17.56
CA GLY A 805 -27.33 51.07 16.36
C GLY A 805 -28.85 51.04 16.60
N LYS A 806 -29.32 50.93 17.85
CA LYS A 806 -30.74 51.03 18.22
C LYS A 806 -31.07 52.44 18.72
N ALA A 807 -32.16 53.04 18.22
CA ALA A 807 -32.62 54.35 18.65
C ALA A 807 -33.20 54.29 20.08
N VAL A 808 -32.75 55.20 20.96
CA VAL A 808 -33.12 55.24 22.38
C VAL A 808 -33.67 56.61 22.79
N ARG A 809 -34.60 56.59 23.76
CA ARG A 809 -35.12 57.83 24.36
C ARG A 809 -33.99 58.54 25.10
N THR A 810 -33.73 59.80 24.76
CA THR A 810 -32.53 60.52 25.22
C THR A 810 -32.87 61.84 25.88
N ARG A 811 -32.37 62.09 27.11
CA ARG A 811 -32.52 63.40 27.77
C ARG A 811 -31.54 64.43 27.18
N MET A 812 -32.08 65.51 26.63
CA MET A 812 -31.38 66.65 26.06
C MET A 812 -31.59 67.91 26.92
N ILE A 813 -30.61 68.80 26.91
CA ILE A 813 -30.70 70.16 27.45
C ILE A 813 -30.17 71.12 26.38
N LEU A 814 -30.97 72.12 26.00
CA LEU A 814 -30.71 73.03 24.89
C LEU A 814 -30.78 74.51 25.36
N PRO A 815 -29.68 75.28 25.25
CA PRO A 815 -29.70 76.72 25.51
C PRO A 815 -30.07 77.51 24.25
N PHE A 816 -31.17 78.26 24.32
CA PHE A 816 -31.48 79.36 23.41
C PHE A 816 -30.82 80.65 23.92
N ARG A 817 -30.22 81.42 23.00
CA ARG A 817 -29.67 82.76 23.26
C ARG A 817 -30.14 83.69 22.14
N MET A 818 -30.81 84.77 22.51
CA MET A 818 -31.27 85.81 21.58
C MET A 818 -30.48 87.08 21.85
N ALA A 819 -29.79 87.58 20.83
CA ALA A 819 -29.28 88.95 20.85
C ALA A 819 -30.45 89.94 20.74
N PRO A 820 -30.40 91.09 21.43
CA PRO A 820 -31.39 92.15 21.24
C PRO A 820 -31.35 92.66 19.79
N GLN A 821 -32.52 92.83 19.19
CA GLN A 821 -32.70 93.39 17.84
C GLN A 821 -33.45 94.73 17.94
N ASN A 822 -32.74 95.82 17.62
CA ASN A 822 -33.30 97.18 17.53
C ASN A 822 -34.07 97.40 16.22
#